data_AF-A0A1I8IQV0-F1
#
_entry.id   AF-A0A1I8IQV0-F1
#
_cell.length_a   1.000
_cell.length_b   1.000
_cell.length_c   1.000
_cell.angle_alpha   90.00
_cell.angle_beta   90.00
_cell.angle_gamma   90.00
#
_symmetry.space_group_name_H-M   'P 1'
#
loop_
_entity.id
_entity.type
_entity.pdbx_description
1 polymer ?
#
loop_
_entity_poly.entity_id
_entity_poly.type
_entity_poly.pdbx_seq_one_letter_code
_entity_poly.pdbx_strand_id
1 'polypeptide(L)'
;NLYPDSVVRFLTPGDWYLTLANDQQDSIAVEVEVFRTERELHLTSCLNQCSHRGYCRGSTCTCFQGFMGPDCSVADTLEICSGNGYLDRGVCRCTAQWKGPECEVPWSECPDPLCSGNGRCQAGRCECFEGFGGDRCQNVTCSPPDCSGRGVCQVSGRCRCFSGWSGTDCSTAEPEGNKGCNGQQRRLCEGRGRFVDGRCQCFDGYSGDNCETGEAWDMCSCDPGWWGVRCNLRACDPLCEAGGHGVCVNGTCRCAKGWNGPDCSIDGCPQSCNNRGNCRRQQPSDSSSLAASDWHCVCLGINQWRGDACQHSIEKDCSDGVDNDGGNGLVDCFDPDCCHQTDCATAATCKGGAIAKQVLLSESPLPAVSSFEKRVKFLVGKESVQLGYSPGSIDPKQISVLMGRLFLPDGSQLIGSRQEDARNPSAGHSLSRPDGSFTLVVSASGGSGLIALSFRRSYAPNRSLQAEVLLSGVPVGAFLNLGNIVLTPADAGTPMTIFSAPSSTGSSSSQFPQVYSEKRTVNSGCSPMLRLPLPTVQQVDGHLLSTIPSNGIILERQVIKLSIPVPDSPFSLVYSSSRAAGFKELLPVKLLSDSLPTGLAEVLCQVSIGGSLQQKRFHPKPNLTHIFEWDRMDPFGRPLTGLVEARVGFRFSSCSRIVWQTRATLLPGAELIPSRLGQWSIDKVHAYDYEAGEDNWRIILDFD
;
A
#
# COMPACT_ATOMS: atom_id res chain seq x y z
N ASN A 1 -32.08 -26.17 -32.50
CA ASN A 1 -32.91 -27.05 -31.65
C ASN A 1 -32.48 -26.87 -30.21
N LEU A 2 -32.95 -25.82 -29.54
CA LEU A 2 -32.76 -25.61 -28.10
C LEU A 2 -34.11 -25.96 -27.45
N TYR A 3 -34.18 -27.11 -26.79
CA TYR A 3 -35.32 -27.42 -25.94
C TYR A 3 -35.24 -26.50 -24.71
N PRO A 4 -36.36 -25.92 -24.23
CA PRO A 4 -36.38 -25.21 -22.96
C PRO A 4 -36.27 -26.22 -21.82
N ASP A 5 -35.07 -26.38 -21.27
CA ASP A 5 -34.87 -27.15 -20.03
C ASP A 5 -35.30 -26.28 -18.85
N SER A 6 -36.34 -26.73 -18.14
CA SER A 6 -36.79 -26.11 -16.89
C SER A 6 -36.31 -26.96 -15.71
N VAL A 7 -35.56 -26.34 -14.80
CA VAL A 7 -34.98 -27.02 -13.64
C VAL A 7 -35.68 -26.52 -12.37
N VAL A 8 -36.46 -27.40 -11.72
CA VAL A 8 -37.12 -27.10 -10.45
C VAL A 8 -36.23 -27.57 -9.30
N ARG A 9 -36.00 -26.69 -8.30
CA ARG A 9 -35.23 -26.97 -7.09
C ARG A 9 -35.99 -26.50 -5.85
N PHE A 10 -36.03 -27.36 -4.84
CA PHE A 10 -36.60 -27.02 -3.54
C PHE A 10 -35.46 -26.54 -2.65
N LEU A 11 -35.57 -25.30 -2.19
CA LEU A 11 -34.53 -24.59 -1.45
C LEU A 11 -34.95 -24.46 0.01
N THR A 12 -34.05 -24.76 0.95
CA THR A 12 -34.29 -24.46 2.37
C THR A 12 -34.23 -22.95 2.64
N PRO A 13 -34.75 -22.43 3.75
CA PRO A 13 -34.58 -21.02 4.10
C PRO A 13 -33.09 -20.68 4.26
N GLY A 14 -32.59 -19.69 3.51
CA GLY A 14 -31.18 -19.29 3.48
C GLY A 14 -30.85 -18.45 2.26
N ASP A 15 -29.60 -17.99 2.17
CA ASP A 15 -29.08 -17.29 0.99
C ASP A 15 -28.68 -18.30 -0.09
N TRP A 16 -29.19 -18.11 -1.31
CA TRP A 16 -28.92 -18.98 -2.45
C TRP A 16 -28.26 -18.21 -3.57
N TYR A 17 -27.33 -18.89 -4.24
CA TYR A 17 -26.59 -18.34 -5.37
C TYR A 17 -26.80 -19.26 -6.57
N LEU A 18 -27.21 -18.68 -7.69
CA LEU A 18 -27.28 -19.35 -8.98
C LEU A 18 -26.05 -18.95 -9.79
N THR A 19 -25.33 -19.91 -10.35
CA THR A 19 -24.18 -19.65 -11.21
C THR A 19 -24.45 -20.28 -12.57
N LEU A 20 -24.25 -19.48 -13.62
CA LEU A 20 -24.35 -19.90 -15.02
C LEU A 20 -22.94 -19.87 -15.59
N ALA A 21 -22.46 -21.01 -16.05
CA ALA A 21 -21.16 -21.14 -16.70
C ALA A 21 -21.38 -21.44 -18.18
N ASN A 22 -20.72 -20.68 -19.05
CA ASN A 22 -20.66 -20.96 -20.47
C ASN A 22 -19.35 -21.70 -20.74
N ASP A 23 -19.43 -22.96 -21.10
CA ASP A 23 -18.28 -23.83 -21.40
C ASP A 23 -17.83 -23.73 -22.87
N GLN A 24 -18.51 -22.91 -23.69
CA GLN A 24 -18.18 -22.68 -25.09
C GLN A 24 -17.23 -21.48 -25.28
N GLN A 25 -16.45 -21.54 -26.36
CA GLN A 25 -15.45 -20.52 -26.70
C GLN A 25 -16.07 -19.18 -27.14
N ASP A 26 -17.34 -19.21 -27.58
CA ASP A 26 -18.12 -18.06 -28.01
C ASP A 26 -19.09 -17.60 -26.91
N SER A 27 -19.32 -16.28 -26.82
CA SER A 27 -20.28 -15.71 -25.89
C SER A 27 -21.72 -16.03 -26.30
N ILE A 28 -22.47 -16.72 -25.42
CA ILE A 28 -23.88 -17.02 -25.63
C ILE A 28 -24.74 -16.07 -24.78
N ALA A 29 -25.72 -15.42 -25.41
CA ALA A 29 -26.74 -14.65 -24.70
C ALA A 29 -27.79 -15.62 -24.13
N VAL A 30 -27.94 -15.64 -22.81
CA VAL A 30 -28.92 -16.48 -22.10
C VAL A 30 -29.83 -15.58 -21.27
N GLU A 31 -31.14 -15.82 -21.38
CA GLU A 31 -32.16 -15.17 -20.56
C GLU A 31 -32.63 -16.20 -19.52
N VAL A 32 -32.53 -15.85 -18.23
CA VAL A 32 -32.85 -16.75 -17.13
C VAL A 32 -33.97 -16.16 -16.28
N GLU A 33 -35.10 -16.86 -16.26
CA GLU A 33 -36.25 -16.51 -15.43
C GLU A 33 -36.33 -17.44 -14.22
N VAL A 34 -36.34 -16.85 -13.02
CA VAL A 34 -36.45 -17.59 -11.76
C VAL A 34 -37.84 -17.38 -11.17
N PHE A 35 -38.64 -18.44 -11.12
CA PHE A 35 -39.98 -18.40 -10.53
C PHE A 35 -39.97 -19.03 -9.13
N ARG A 36 -40.40 -18.28 -8.12
CA ARG A 36 -40.72 -18.81 -6.79
C ARG A 36 -42.17 -19.25 -6.76
N THR A 37 -42.45 -20.51 -6.42
CA THR A 37 -43.83 -20.99 -6.20
C THR A 37 -44.07 -21.22 -4.71
N GLU A 38 -45.13 -20.63 -4.15
CA GLU A 38 -45.49 -20.74 -2.72
C GLU A 38 -46.30 -21.98 -2.38
N ARG A 39 -46.04 -23.13 -3.03
CA ARG A 39 -46.60 -24.39 -2.53
C ARG A 39 -45.84 -24.79 -1.27
N GLU A 40 -46.33 -24.36 -0.12
CA GLU A 40 -46.01 -24.96 1.18
C GLU A 40 -46.49 -26.42 1.19
N LEU A 41 -45.67 -27.32 0.65
CA LEU A 41 -45.83 -28.74 0.90
C LEU A 41 -45.40 -29.01 2.34
N HIS A 42 -46.37 -29.04 3.26
CA HIS A 42 -46.18 -29.57 4.61
C HIS A 42 -45.95 -31.08 4.54
N LEU A 43 -44.75 -31.46 4.12
CA LEU A 43 -44.27 -32.83 4.13
C LEU A 43 -43.88 -33.18 5.57
N THR A 44 -44.68 -34.01 6.24
CA THR A 44 -44.36 -34.58 7.57
C THR A 44 -43.36 -35.74 7.48
N SER A 45 -42.99 -36.16 6.27
CA SER A 45 -41.99 -37.18 5.97
C SER A 45 -41.23 -36.82 4.69
N CYS A 46 -40.01 -37.32 4.52
CA CYS A 46 -39.23 -37.02 3.31
C CYS A 46 -39.91 -37.54 2.04
N LEU A 47 -39.94 -36.68 1.02
CA LEU A 47 -40.49 -36.99 -0.29
C LEU A 47 -39.81 -38.26 -0.86
N ASN A 48 -40.63 -39.23 -1.27
CA ASN A 48 -40.21 -40.55 -1.80
C ASN A 48 -39.13 -41.28 -0.98
N GLN A 49 -39.05 -41.06 0.34
CA GLN A 49 -37.99 -41.62 1.20
C GLN A 49 -36.58 -41.37 0.65
N CYS A 50 -36.36 -40.20 0.05
CA CYS A 50 -35.09 -39.83 -0.59
C CYS A 50 -34.66 -40.77 -1.71
N SER A 51 -35.64 -41.41 -2.38
CA SER A 51 -35.43 -42.38 -3.46
C SER A 51 -34.41 -43.48 -3.13
N HIS A 52 -34.22 -43.76 -1.83
CA HIS A 52 -33.17 -44.61 -1.28
C HIS A 52 -31.72 -44.21 -1.63
N ARG A 53 -31.52 -42.97 -2.07
CA ARG A 53 -30.22 -42.38 -2.46
C ARG A 53 -29.84 -41.19 -1.56
N GLY A 54 -30.33 -41.20 -0.33
CA GLY A 54 -30.06 -40.20 0.67
C GLY A 54 -30.59 -40.61 2.05
N TYR A 55 -30.22 -39.86 3.08
CA TYR A 55 -30.74 -40.01 4.44
C TYR A 55 -31.85 -38.98 4.70
N CYS A 56 -32.97 -39.43 5.24
CA CYS A 56 -34.09 -38.56 5.61
C CYS A 56 -33.87 -37.93 7.00
N ARG A 57 -33.96 -36.60 7.08
CA ARG A 57 -33.97 -35.85 8.36
C ARG A 57 -35.20 -34.92 8.40
N GLY A 58 -36.22 -35.33 9.14
CA GLY A 58 -37.49 -34.62 9.21
C GLY A 58 -38.23 -34.65 7.87
N SER A 59 -38.38 -33.50 7.23
CA SER A 59 -38.99 -33.35 5.90
C SER A 59 -37.96 -33.24 4.76
N THR A 60 -36.66 -33.28 5.07
CA THR A 60 -35.58 -32.96 4.13
C THR A 60 -34.69 -34.17 3.85
N CYS A 61 -34.44 -34.44 2.57
CA CYS A 61 -33.49 -35.44 2.12
C CYS A 61 -32.06 -34.90 2.07
N THR A 62 -31.13 -35.63 2.67
CA THR A 62 -29.68 -35.40 2.51
C THR A 62 -29.13 -36.43 1.53
N CYS A 63 -28.82 -36.03 0.30
CA CYS A 63 -28.47 -36.97 -0.77
C CYS A 63 -27.06 -37.53 -0.65
N PHE A 64 -26.87 -38.76 -1.14
CA PHE A 64 -25.54 -39.34 -1.33
C PHE A 64 -24.81 -38.61 -2.46
N GLN A 65 -23.47 -38.65 -2.44
CA GLN A 65 -22.63 -37.99 -3.43
C GLN A 65 -23.00 -38.40 -4.86
N GLY A 66 -23.16 -37.42 -5.75
CA GLY A 66 -23.58 -37.63 -7.13
C GLY A 66 -25.11 -37.65 -7.34
N PHE A 67 -25.91 -37.40 -6.30
CA PHE A 67 -27.36 -37.26 -6.40
C PHE A 67 -27.83 -35.95 -5.76
N MET A 68 -28.82 -35.32 -6.35
CA MET A 68 -29.40 -34.06 -5.92
C MET A 68 -30.92 -34.04 -6.08
N GLY A 69 -31.54 -32.94 -5.66
CA GLY A 69 -32.99 -32.76 -5.70
C GLY A 69 -33.68 -33.10 -4.37
N PRO A 70 -34.99 -32.78 -4.27
CA PRO A 70 -35.76 -32.87 -3.02
C PRO A 70 -35.91 -34.28 -2.46
N ASP A 71 -35.78 -35.29 -3.32
CA ASP A 71 -35.85 -36.72 -2.98
C ASP A 71 -34.64 -37.51 -3.52
N CYS A 72 -33.54 -36.85 -3.87
CA CYS A 72 -32.30 -37.47 -4.37
C CYS A 72 -32.46 -38.34 -5.63
N SER A 73 -33.51 -38.10 -6.42
CA SER A 73 -33.75 -38.83 -7.67
C SER A 73 -32.90 -38.36 -8.84
N VAL A 74 -32.37 -37.13 -8.79
CA VAL A 74 -31.63 -36.51 -9.90
C VAL A 74 -30.14 -36.83 -9.75
N ALA A 75 -29.53 -37.44 -10.77
CA ALA A 75 -28.07 -37.59 -10.81
C ALA A 75 -27.42 -36.22 -11.06
N ASP A 76 -26.37 -35.90 -10.31
CA ASP A 76 -25.56 -34.72 -10.52
C ASP A 76 -24.64 -34.95 -11.71
N THR A 77 -24.99 -34.38 -12.86
CA THR A 77 -24.28 -34.57 -14.13
C THR A 77 -23.40 -33.38 -14.50
N LEU A 78 -23.26 -32.36 -13.65
CA LEU A 78 -22.40 -31.20 -13.94
C LEU A 78 -20.96 -31.45 -13.46
N GLU A 79 -20.07 -31.69 -14.41
CA GLU A 79 -18.62 -31.84 -14.18
C GLU A 79 -17.94 -30.48 -13.95
N ILE A 80 -18.14 -29.90 -12.76
CA ILE A 80 -17.45 -28.66 -12.36
C ILE A 80 -15.98 -28.99 -12.05
N CYS A 81 -15.03 -28.19 -12.57
CA CYS A 81 -13.60 -28.42 -12.44
C CYS A 81 -13.15 -29.79 -12.96
N SER A 82 -13.72 -30.22 -14.10
CA SER A 82 -13.46 -31.51 -14.75
C SER A 82 -13.60 -32.73 -13.83
N GLY A 83 -14.38 -32.60 -12.74
CA GLY A 83 -14.52 -33.62 -11.70
C GLY A 83 -13.28 -33.82 -10.80
N ASN A 84 -12.22 -33.04 -11.00
CA ASN A 84 -10.90 -33.23 -10.38
C ASN A 84 -10.52 -32.13 -9.38
N GLY A 85 -11.48 -31.29 -9.01
CA GLY A 85 -11.31 -30.18 -8.07
C GLY A 85 -12.63 -29.71 -7.48
N TYR A 86 -12.57 -28.64 -6.69
CA TYR A 86 -13.75 -27.97 -6.16
C TYR A 86 -13.69 -26.47 -6.43
N LEU A 87 -14.84 -25.85 -6.66
CA LEU A 87 -14.93 -24.42 -6.96
C LEU A 87 -14.88 -23.59 -5.66
N ASP A 88 -13.92 -22.66 -5.54
CA ASP A 88 -13.81 -21.71 -4.43
C ASP A 88 -13.70 -20.28 -4.97
N ARG A 89 -14.66 -19.42 -4.63
CA ARG A 89 -14.75 -18.01 -5.09
C ARG A 89 -14.58 -17.84 -6.62
N GLY A 90 -15.13 -18.76 -7.41
CA GLY A 90 -15.09 -18.72 -8.88
C GLY A 90 -13.79 -19.25 -9.51
N VAL A 91 -12.92 -19.90 -8.73
CA VAL A 91 -11.67 -20.52 -9.20
C VAL A 91 -11.64 -21.99 -8.81
N CYS A 92 -11.27 -22.87 -9.72
CA CYS A 92 -11.12 -24.29 -9.42
C CYS A 92 -9.88 -24.56 -8.56
N ARG A 93 -10.10 -25.19 -7.40
CA ARG A 93 -9.06 -25.74 -6.53
C ARG A 93 -8.89 -27.21 -6.85
N CYS A 94 -7.80 -27.54 -7.52
CA CYS A 94 -7.54 -28.91 -7.96
C CYS A 94 -7.09 -29.83 -6.82
N THR A 95 -7.51 -31.09 -6.90
CA THR A 95 -7.00 -32.15 -6.05
C THR A 95 -5.54 -32.45 -6.38
N ALA A 96 -4.81 -33.09 -5.46
CA ALA A 96 -3.35 -33.21 -5.48
C ALA A 96 -2.72 -33.94 -6.68
N GLN A 97 -3.50 -34.36 -7.68
CA GLN A 97 -3.06 -35.04 -8.90
C GLN A 97 -3.43 -34.30 -10.19
N TRP A 98 -4.05 -33.12 -10.07
CA TRP A 98 -4.57 -32.35 -11.19
C TRP A 98 -4.19 -30.88 -11.08
N LYS A 99 -4.12 -30.20 -12.22
CA LYS A 99 -3.81 -28.79 -12.36
C LYS A 99 -4.49 -28.24 -13.61
N GLY A 100 -4.36 -26.94 -13.82
CA GLY A 100 -5.07 -26.24 -14.89
C GLY A 100 -6.23 -25.42 -14.32
N PRO A 101 -6.72 -24.42 -15.07
CA PRO A 101 -7.81 -23.54 -14.66
C PRO A 101 -9.11 -24.30 -14.34
N GLU A 102 -9.30 -25.49 -14.90
CA GLU A 102 -10.46 -26.36 -14.66
C GLU A 102 -10.05 -27.76 -14.17
N CYS A 103 -8.82 -27.93 -13.67
CA CYS A 103 -8.29 -29.22 -13.21
C CYS A 103 -8.30 -30.33 -14.26
N GLU A 104 -8.15 -29.94 -15.52
CA GLU A 104 -8.22 -30.79 -16.70
C GLU A 104 -6.87 -31.47 -17.02
N VAL A 105 -5.76 -30.98 -16.46
CA VAL A 105 -4.41 -31.48 -16.75
C VAL A 105 -3.90 -32.33 -15.59
N PRO A 106 -3.49 -33.59 -15.82
CA PRO A 106 -2.80 -34.38 -14.80
C PRO A 106 -1.51 -33.71 -14.33
N TRP A 107 -1.16 -33.84 -13.06
CA TRP A 107 0.04 -33.23 -12.49
C TRP A 107 1.32 -33.62 -13.27
N SER A 108 1.39 -34.85 -13.77
CA SER A 108 2.52 -35.41 -14.52
C SER A 108 2.66 -34.90 -15.97
N GLU A 109 1.64 -34.22 -16.50
CA GLU A 109 1.60 -33.77 -17.89
C GLU A 109 1.77 -32.27 -17.99
N CYS A 110 2.37 -31.78 -19.08
CA CYS A 110 2.53 -30.33 -19.26
C CYS A 110 1.23 -29.73 -19.78
N PRO A 111 0.85 -28.51 -19.33
CA PRO A 111 -0.30 -27.78 -19.87
C PRO A 111 -0.19 -27.53 -21.39
N ASP A 112 1.03 -27.54 -21.92
CA ASP A 112 1.31 -27.58 -23.35
C ASP A 112 2.29 -28.75 -23.62
N PRO A 113 1.86 -29.82 -24.31
CA PRO A 113 2.72 -30.96 -24.63
C PRO A 113 3.95 -30.61 -25.46
N LEU A 114 3.88 -29.54 -26.26
CA LEU A 114 4.95 -29.08 -27.13
C LEU A 114 5.74 -27.91 -26.53
N CYS A 115 5.32 -27.38 -25.38
CA CYS A 115 5.96 -26.22 -24.73
C CYS A 115 6.21 -25.08 -25.73
N SER A 116 5.15 -24.67 -26.45
CA SER A 116 5.15 -23.68 -27.53
C SER A 116 6.13 -23.97 -28.67
N GLY A 117 6.57 -25.22 -28.81
CA GLY A 117 7.62 -25.64 -29.76
C GLY A 117 9.05 -25.26 -29.33
N ASN A 118 9.21 -24.59 -28.19
CA ASN A 118 10.47 -24.01 -27.71
C ASN A 118 10.95 -24.64 -26.39
N GLY A 119 10.50 -25.85 -26.08
CA GLY A 119 10.93 -26.60 -24.90
C GLY A 119 10.58 -28.08 -24.98
N ARG A 120 10.89 -28.81 -23.92
CA ARG A 120 10.55 -30.23 -23.74
C ARG A 120 9.74 -30.41 -22.47
N CYS A 121 8.64 -31.15 -22.56
CA CYS A 121 7.88 -31.50 -21.37
C CYS A 121 8.64 -32.56 -20.55
N GLN A 122 8.97 -32.26 -19.30
CA GLN A 122 9.54 -33.20 -18.34
C GLN A 122 8.77 -33.16 -17.02
N ALA A 123 8.22 -34.31 -16.62
CA ALA A 123 7.50 -34.50 -15.35
C ALA A 123 6.44 -33.40 -15.05
N GLY A 124 5.70 -32.98 -16.07
CA GLY A 124 4.64 -31.99 -15.95
C GLY A 124 5.08 -30.52 -15.95
N ARG A 125 6.36 -30.24 -16.21
CA ARG A 125 6.90 -28.90 -16.40
C ARG A 125 7.60 -28.79 -17.76
N CYS A 126 7.41 -27.64 -18.43
CA CYS A 126 8.14 -27.33 -19.64
C CYS A 126 9.57 -26.89 -19.31
N GLU A 127 10.55 -27.66 -19.79
CA GLU A 127 11.96 -27.27 -19.82
C GLU A 127 12.25 -26.52 -21.11
N CYS A 128 12.45 -25.22 -21.02
CA CYS A 128 12.64 -24.38 -22.20
C CYS A 128 14.02 -24.56 -22.81
N PHE A 129 14.06 -24.55 -24.15
CA PHE A 129 15.30 -24.47 -24.90
C PHE A 129 16.00 -23.13 -24.64
N GLU A 130 17.30 -23.10 -24.87
CA GLU A 130 18.10 -21.89 -24.64
C GLU A 130 17.54 -20.70 -25.43
N GLY A 131 17.37 -19.56 -24.75
CA GLY A 131 16.74 -18.38 -25.33
C GLY A 131 15.22 -18.31 -25.18
N PHE A 132 14.60 -19.24 -24.44
CA PHE A 132 13.16 -19.23 -24.16
C PHE A 132 12.83 -19.45 -22.68
N GLY A 133 11.69 -18.93 -22.23
CA GLY A 133 11.21 -19.02 -20.84
C GLY A 133 9.70 -18.85 -20.70
N GLY A 134 9.20 -18.94 -19.46
CA GLY A 134 7.77 -18.99 -19.14
C GLY A 134 7.24 -20.41 -18.97
N ASP A 135 6.06 -20.56 -18.36
CA ASP A 135 5.51 -21.87 -17.96
C ASP A 135 5.20 -22.82 -19.13
N ARG A 136 5.15 -22.27 -20.36
CA ARG A 136 4.99 -22.98 -21.63
C ARG A 136 6.09 -22.64 -22.63
N CYS A 137 7.20 -22.03 -22.21
CA CYS A 137 8.31 -21.59 -23.08
C CYS A 137 7.92 -20.62 -24.21
N GLN A 138 6.89 -19.82 -23.95
CA GLN A 138 6.33 -18.87 -24.91
C GLN A 138 7.09 -17.54 -24.99
N ASN A 139 7.97 -17.24 -24.02
CA ASN A 139 8.70 -15.99 -23.97
C ASN A 139 10.12 -16.17 -24.52
N VAL A 140 10.57 -15.26 -25.38
CA VAL A 140 11.98 -15.16 -25.78
C VAL A 140 12.77 -14.52 -24.62
N THR A 141 13.83 -15.19 -24.16
CA THR A 141 14.71 -14.74 -23.07
C THR A 141 16.14 -14.53 -23.59
N CYS A 142 16.86 -13.57 -23.02
CA CYS A 142 18.27 -13.36 -23.35
C CYS A 142 19.15 -14.43 -22.70
N SER A 143 20.35 -14.65 -23.24
CA SER A 143 21.39 -15.48 -22.63
C SER A 143 22.58 -14.58 -22.26
N PRO A 144 22.87 -14.36 -20.96
CA PRO A 144 22.14 -14.81 -19.78
C PRO A 144 20.81 -14.03 -19.59
N PRO A 145 19.82 -14.61 -18.86
CA PRO A 145 18.49 -14.00 -18.69
C PRO A 145 18.50 -12.60 -18.06
N ASP A 146 19.53 -12.27 -17.29
CA ASP A 146 19.72 -11.00 -16.60
C ASP A 146 20.76 -10.08 -17.27
N CYS A 147 21.26 -10.43 -18.46
CA CYS A 147 22.31 -9.68 -19.16
C CYS A 147 23.50 -9.37 -18.24
N SER A 148 23.94 -10.38 -17.48
CA SER A 148 25.05 -10.32 -16.52
C SER A 148 24.84 -9.29 -15.39
N GLY A 149 23.58 -8.93 -15.13
CA GLY A 149 23.19 -7.86 -14.19
C GLY A 149 23.54 -6.45 -14.68
N ARG A 150 23.99 -6.31 -15.93
CA ARG A 150 24.58 -5.08 -16.49
C ARG A 150 23.87 -4.62 -17.77
N GLY A 151 22.66 -5.11 -18.00
CA GLY A 151 21.81 -4.68 -19.10
C GLY A 151 20.36 -5.10 -18.89
N VAL A 152 19.53 -4.77 -19.87
CA VAL A 152 18.11 -5.12 -19.90
C VAL A 152 17.85 -6.00 -21.12
N CYS A 153 17.21 -7.15 -20.88
CA CYS A 153 16.80 -8.05 -21.95
C CYS A 153 15.67 -7.44 -22.79
N GLN A 154 15.89 -7.35 -24.11
CA GLN A 154 14.90 -6.90 -25.07
C GLN A 154 13.99 -8.05 -25.52
N VAL A 155 12.79 -7.73 -26.00
CA VAL A 155 11.79 -8.70 -26.51
C VAL A 155 12.33 -9.52 -27.70
N SER A 156 13.36 -9.00 -28.38
CA SER A 156 14.09 -9.68 -29.46
C SER A 156 15.11 -10.74 -28.98
N GLY A 157 15.28 -10.95 -27.68
CA GLY A 157 16.27 -11.88 -27.12
C GLY A 157 17.71 -11.33 -27.06
N ARG A 158 17.90 -10.02 -27.31
CA ARG A 158 19.20 -9.34 -27.24
C ARG A 158 19.33 -8.50 -25.97
N CYS A 159 20.51 -8.50 -25.35
CA CYS A 159 20.81 -7.62 -24.23
C CYS A 159 21.11 -6.19 -24.69
N ARG A 160 20.46 -5.21 -24.05
CA ARG A 160 20.84 -3.79 -24.14
C ARG A 160 21.58 -3.38 -22.88
N CYS A 161 22.86 -3.08 -23.00
CA CYS A 161 23.76 -2.86 -21.86
C CYS A 161 23.57 -1.47 -21.23
N PHE A 162 23.81 -1.39 -19.92
CA PHE A 162 23.92 -0.12 -19.21
C PHE A 162 25.18 0.64 -19.65
N SER A 163 25.20 1.95 -19.43
CA SER A 163 26.33 2.83 -19.75
C SER A 163 27.65 2.28 -19.18
N GLY A 164 28.69 2.19 -20.04
CA GLY A 164 30.02 1.65 -19.67
C GLY A 164 30.17 0.14 -19.83
N TRP A 165 29.12 -0.55 -20.30
CA TRP A 165 29.13 -1.99 -20.56
C TRP A 165 28.74 -2.27 -22.01
N SER A 166 29.35 -3.28 -22.59
CA SER A 166 29.14 -3.71 -23.98
C SER A 166 29.14 -5.25 -24.08
N GLY A 167 29.02 -5.78 -25.29
CA GLY A 167 28.96 -7.23 -25.54
C GLY A 167 27.54 -7.77 -25.74
N THR A 168 27.43 -9.02 -26.18
CA THR A 168 26.14 -9.67 -26.47
C THR A 168 25.37 -10.04 -25.19
N ASP A 169 26.08 -10.13 -24.07
CA ASP A 169 25.60 -10.48 -22.73
C ASP A 169 25.85 -9.38 -21.68
N CYS A 170 26.37 -8.21 -22.11
CA CYS A 170 26.78 -7.09 -21.26
C CYS A 170 27.89 -7.39 -20.24
N SER A 171 28.72 -8.41 -20.51
CA SER A 171 29.83 -8.79 -19.63
C SER A 171 31.09 -7.94 -19.81
N THR A 172 31.27 -7.26 -20.94
CA THR A 172 32.51 -6.54 -21.24
C THR A 172 32.45 -5.10 -20.75
N ALA A 173 33.31 -4.75 -19.78
CA ALA A 173 33.53 -3.37 -19.38
C ALA A 173 34.24 -2.61 -20.51
N GLU A 174 33.71 -1.45 -20.88
CA GLU A 174 34.40 -0.60 -21.85
C GLU A 174 35.66 0.01 -21.20
N PRO A 175 36.83 -0.04 -21.86
CA PRO A 175 38.08 0.47 -21.29
C PRO A 175 37.97 1.97 -20.97
N GLU A 176 38.54 2.38 -19.83
CA GLU A 176 38.45 3.73 -19.24
C GLU A 176 38.96 4.89 -20.12
N GLY A 177 39.48 4.60 -21.32
CA GLY A 177 39.78 5.59 -22.37
C GLY A 177 38.59 6.03 -23.21
N ASN A 178 37.42 5.41 -23.03
CA ASN A 178 36.18 5.80 -23.70
C ASN A 178 35.08 6.27 -22.72
N LYS A 179 35.48 6.97 -21.63
CA LYS A 179 34.64 7.98 -20.94
C LYS A 179 34.39 9.21 -21.84
N GLY A 180 34.10 8.94 -23.11
CA GLY A 180 33.98 9.85 -24.23
C GLY A 180 32.73 9.56 -25.05
N CYS A 181 31.68 9.00 -24.44
CA CYS A 181 30.31 9.26 -24.93
C CYS A 181 29.58 10.23 -23.99
N ASN A 182 30.33 11.21 -23.46
CA ASN A 182 29.74 12.44 -22.94
C ASN A 182 29.21 13.24 -24.14
N GLY A 183 28.03 13.85 -23.98
CA GLY A 183 27.31 14.65 -24.98
C GLY A 183 28.05 15.85 -25.60
N GLN A 184 29.38 15.95 -25.44
CA GLN A 184 30.24 16.88 -26.14
C GLN A 184 30.72 16.36 -27.51
N GLN A 185 30.82 15.04 -27.74
CA GLN A 185 31.23 14.52 -29.06
C GLN A 185 30.12 14.50 -30.12
N ARG A 186 28.86 14.77 -29.75
CA ARG A 186 27.80 15.08 -30.74
C ARG A 186 28.08 16.35 -31.56
N ARG A 187 29.12 17.11 -31.23
CA ARG A 187 29.53 18.31 -31.98
C ARG A 187 30.63 18.09 -33.01
N LEU A 188 31.24 16.90 -33.11
CA LEU A 188 32.37 16.72 -34.04
C LEU A 188 31.98 16.79 -35.52
N CYS A 189 30.70 16.54 -35.86
CA CYS A 189 30.12 16.88 -37.16
C CYS A 189 28.73 17.53 -36.99
N GLU A 190 28.51 18.25 -35.87
CA GLU A 190 27.22 18.87 -35.48
C GLU A 190 26.00 17.92 -35.51
N GLY A 191 26.22 16.61 -35.40
CA GLY A 191 25.19 15.57 -35.57
C GLY A 191 24.67 15.42 -37.01
N ARG A 192 25.29 16.09 -37.97
CA ARG A 192 24.91 16.24 -39.39
C ARG A 192 25.85 15.51 -40.35
N GLY A 193 26.73 14.66 -39.83
CA GLY A 193 27.66 13.86 -40.63
C GLY A 193 28.25 12.69 -39.85
N ARG A 194 28.92 11.80 -40.59
CA ARG A 194 29.65 10.64 -40.05
C ARG A 194 31.14 10.97 -39.99
N PHE A 195 31.77 10.76 -38.84
CA PHE A 195 33.21 10.96 -38.68
C PHE A 195 33.97 9.72 -39.21
N VAL A 196 34.77 9.90 -40.26
CA VAL A 196 35.54 8.82 -40.90
C VAL A 196 36.97 9.33 -41.17
N ASP A 197 37.98 8.57 -40.72
CA ASP A 197 39.41 8.88 -40.90
C ASP A 197 39.83 10.33 -40.56
N GLY A 198 39.32 10.85 -39.44
CA GLY A 198 39.69 12.19 -38.95
C GLY A 198 38.97 13.35 -39.64
N ARG A 199 37.95 13.10 -40.47
CA ARG A 199 37.17 14.12 -41.17
C ARG A 199 35.67 13.82 -41.13
N CYS A 200 34.84 14.86 -41.19
CA CYS A 200 33.39 14.70 -41.30
C CYS A 200 32.95 14.42 -42.72
N GLN A 201 32.23 13.33 -42.91
CA GLN A 201 31.47 13.03 -44.11
C GLN A 201 30.01 13.45 -43.87
N CYS A 202 29.63 14.61 -44.38
CA CYS A 202 28.31 15.21 -44.12
C CYS A 202 27.18 14.42 -44.78
N PHE A 203 26.02 14.38 -44.11
CA PHE A 203 24.79 13.85 -44.69
C PHE A 203 24.27 14.81 -45.77
N ASP A 204 23.49 14.27 -46.73
CA ASP A 204 22.95 15.05 -47.85
C ASP A 204 22.24 16.32 -47.38
N GLY A 205 22.61 17.47 -47.95
CA GLY A 205 22.10 18.78 -47.56
C GLY A 205 22.97 19.54 -46.55
N TYR A 206 24.06 18.95 -46.05
CA TYR A 206 25.03 19.59 -45.16
C TYR A 206 26.46 19.62 -45.75
N SER A 207 27.23 20.66 -45.45
CA SER A 207 28.59 20.94 -45.91
C SER A 207 29.38 21.71 -44.85
N GLY A 208 30.72 21.73 -44.96
CA GLY A 208 31.63 22.33 -43.97
C GLY A 208 32.51 21.28 -43.29
N ASP A 209 33.57 21.71 -42.61
CA ASP A 209 34.57 20.80 -42.01
C ASP A 209 33.98 19.96 -40.87
N ASN A 210 32.92 20.48 -40.23
CA ASN A 210 32.13 19.82 -39.20
C ASN A 210 30.63 19.76 -39.56
N CYS A 211 30.27 19.83 -40.85
CA CYS A 211 28.89 19.80 -41.34
C CYS A 211 27.96 20.91 -40.79
N GLU A 212 28.54 22.07 -40.55
CA GLU A 212 27.91 23.25 -39.95
C GLU A 212 26.94 24.00 -40.89
N THR A 213 27.11 23.84 -42.20
CA THR A 213 26.37 24.58 -43.22
C THR A 213 25.33 23.67 -43.87
N GLY A 214 24.05 24.04 -43.89
CA GLY A 214 23.04 23.26 -44.60
C GLY A 214 21.64 23.85 -44.52
N GLU A 215 20.87 23.75 -45.60
CA GLU A 215 19.49 24.22 -45.67
C GLU A 215 18.58 23.22 -44.91
N ALA A 216 18.09 23.66 -43.76
CA ALA A 216 17.32 22.86 -42.83
C ALA A 216 15.90 22.57 -43.37
N TRP A 217 15.62 21.31 -43.66
CA TRP A 217 14.24 20.87 -43.98
C TRP A 217 13.75 19.64 -43.22
N ASP A 218 14.44 19.08 -42.22
CA ASP A 218 13.93 17.82 -41.62
C ASP A 218 14.33 17.50 -40.16
N MET A 219 14.53 18.50 -39.30
CA MET A 219 14.65 18.24 -37.85
C MET A 219 13.56 18.97 -37.06
N CYS A 220 12.56 18.20 -36.61
CA CYS A 220 11.48 18.70 -35.76
C CYS A 220 12.06 19.17 -34.41
N SER A 221 11.68 20.38 -33.96
CA SER A 221 11.90 20.79 -32.57
C SER A 221 10.87 20.08 -31.70
N CYS A 222 11.33 19.20 -30.81
CA CYS A 222 10.45 18.37 -29.99
C CYS A 222 9.97 19.10 -28.74
N ASP A 223 8.70 18.87 -28.40
CA ASP A 223 8.16 19.30 -27.11
C ASP A 223 8.88 18.59 -25.95
N PRO A 224 8.95 19.22 -24.76
CA PRO A 224 9.56 18.61 -23.57
C PRO A 224 8.99 17.20 -23.30
N GLY A 225 9.87 16.21 -23.14
CA GLY A 225 9.49 14.81 -22.96
C GLY A 225 9.40 13.99 -24.26
N TRP A 226 9.73 14.58 -25.41
CA TRP A 226 9.80 13.90 -26.72
C TRP A 226 11.16 14.09 -27.39
N TRP A 227 11.59 13.12 -28.19
CA TRP A 227 12.85 13.13 -28.93
C TRP A 227 12.76 12.26 -30.20
N GLY A 228 13.88 12.19 -30.93
CA GLY A 228 13.99 11.52 -32.22
C GLY A 228 13.79 12.50 -33.38
N VAL A 229 14.21 12.11 -34.58
CA VAL A 229 14.20 12.96 -35.79
C VAL A 229 12.80 13.49 -36.16
N ARG A 230 11.74 12.84 -35.68
CA ARG A 230 10.33 13.22 -35.87
C ARG A 230 9.56 13.45 -34.56
N CYS A 231 10.25 13.57 -33.42
CA CYS A 231 9.63 13.74 -32.10
C CYS A 231 8.61 12.66 -31.72
N ASN A 232 8.73 11.47 -32.29
CA ASN A 232 7.82 10.35 -32.10
C ASN A 232 8.26 9.40 -30.98
N LEU A 233 9.42 9.63 -30.37
CA LEU A 233 9.94 8.84 -29.26
C LEU A 233 9.76 9.61 -27.96
N ARG A 234 9.29 8.94 -26.91
CA ARG A 234 9.24 9.54 -25.57
C ARG A 234 10.63 9.61 -24.97
N ALA A 235 11.00 10.78 -24.46
CA ALA A 235 12.26 10.99 -23.77
C ALA A 235 12.15 10.42 -22.36
N CYS A 236 13.18 9.70 -21.92
CA CYS A 236 13.31 9.32 -20.52
C CYS A 236 13.91 10.46 -19.71
N ASP A 237 13.79 10.36 -18.39
CA ASP A 237 14.47 11.25 -17.47
C ASP A 237 16.00 11.26 -17.77
N PRO A 238 16.66 12.43 -17.84
CA PRO A 238 18.10 12.52 -18.10
C PRO A 238 18.95 11.68 -17.15
N LEU A 239 18.50 11.45 -15.91
CA LEU A 239 19.23 10.69 -14.91
C LEU A 239 19.16 9.17 -15.13
N CYS A 240 18.18 8.71 -15.91
CA CYS A 240 17.94 7.29 -16.18
C CYS A 240 19.20 6.56 -16.67
N GLU A 241 19.88 7.14 -17.67
CA GLU A 241 21.08 6.54 -18.26
C GLU A 241 22.37 7.17 -17.72
N ALA A 242 22.30 8.41 -17.19
CA ALA A 242 23.46 9.14 -16.66
C ALA A 242 24.04 8.50 -15.39
N GLY A 243 23.19 7.94 -14.53
CA GLY A 243 23.63 7.19 -13.35
C GLY A 243 24.18 5.79 -13.68
N GLY A 244 23.99 5.29 -14.91
CA GLY A 244 24.37 3.92 -15.28
C GLY A 244 23.54 2.83 -14.61
N HIS A 245 22.43 3.19 -13.96
CA HIS A 245 21.57 2.29 -13.18
C HIS A 245 20.23 1.98 -13.87
N GLY A 246 20.02 2.50 -15.08
CA GLY A 246 18.82 2.25 -15.86
C GLY A 246 19.05 2.32 -17.38
N VAL A 247 18.11 1.75 -18.14
CA VAL A 247 18.03 1.92 -19.60
C VAL A 247 16.70 2.57 -19.95
N CYS A 248 16.74 3.55 -20.86
CA CYS A 248 15.52 4.14 -21.40
C CYS A 248 14.82 3.17 -22.37
N VAL A 249 13.61 2.75 -22.02
CA VAL A 249 12.75 1.90 -22.86
C VAL A 249 11.39 2.58 -23.04
N ASN A 250 11.16 3.10 -24.25
CA ASN A 250 9.89 3.74 -24.65
C ASN A 250 9.40 4.85 -23.69
N GLY A 251 10.32 5.71 -23.23
CA GLY A 251 10.00 6.80 -22.29
C GLY A 251 9.87 6.38 -20.83
N THR A 252 10.08 5.11 -20.51
CA THR A 252 10.12 4.60 -19.13
C THR A 252 11.54 4.12 -18.80
N CYS A 253 12.07 4.49 -17.64
CA CYS A 253 13.34 3.97 -17.20
C CYS A 253 13.18 2.55 -16.64
N ARG A 254 13.91 1.59 -17.20
CA ARG A 254 13.99 0.23 -16.65
C ARG A 254 15.23 0.12 -15.78
N CYS A 255 15.03 -0.02 -14.47
CA CYS A 255 16.11 -0.05 -13.50
C CYS A 255 16.85 -1.38 -13.46
N ALA A 256 18.16 -1.27 -13.22
CA ALA A 256 19.02 -2.37 -12.83
C ALA A 256 18.54 -2.98 -11.49
N LYS A 257 18.98 -4.22 -11.23
CA LYS A 257 18.71 -4.89 -9.96
C LYS A 257 19.20 -4.03 -8.78
N GLY A 258 18.32 -3.81 -7.80
CA GLY A 258 18.62 -3.03 -6.59
C GLY A 258 18.36 -1.53 -6.71
N TRP A 259 17.92 -1.03 -7.86
CA TRP A 259 17.61 0.39 -8.07
C TRP A 259 16.11 0.60 -8.26
N ASN A 260 15.60 1.64 -7.62
CA ASN A 260 14.19 2.01 -7.56
C ASN A 260 13.95 3.42 -8.11
N GLY A 261 12.68 3.76 -8.27
CA GLY A 261 12.24 5.07 -8.74
C GLY A 261 12.06 5.16 -10.26
N PRO A 262 11.40 6.23 -10.75
CA PRO A 262 11.07 6.40 -12.17
C PRO A 262 12.29 6.65 -13.08
N ASP A 263 13.42 7.02 -12.47
CA ASP A 263 14.71 7.38 -13.08
C ASP A 263 15.87 6.51 -12.57
N CYS A 264 15.59 5.50 -11.74
CA CYS A 264 16.57 4.55 -11.20
C CYS A 264 17.70 5.16 -10.38
N SER A 265 17.43 6.28 -9.71
CA SER A 265 18.39 6.99 -8.85
C SER A 265 18.28 6.63 -7.37
N ILE A 266 17.22 5.92 -6.96
CA ILE A 266 17.02 5.52 -5.56
C ILE A 266 17.68 4.16 -5.36
N ASP A 267 18.69 4.13 -4.48
CA ASP A 267 19.32 2.88 -4.06
C ASP A 267 18.32 2.09 -3.19
N GLY A 268 17.75 1.04 -3.78
CA GLY A 268 16.80 0.13 -3.15
C GLY A 268 17.48 -0.97 -2.34
N CYS A 269 18.73 -1.30 -2.65
CA CYS A 269 19.51 -2.30 -1.93
C CYS A 269 20.84 -1.67 -1.50
N PRO A 270 20.80 -0.79 -0.49
CA PRO A 270 21.95 0.03 -0.15
C PRO A 270 23.16 -0.83 0.18
N GLN A 271 24.34 -0.37 -0.25
CA GLN A 271 25.61 -1.10 -0.06
C GLN A 271 25.57 -2.55 -0.56
N SER A 272 24.73 -2.86 -1.57
CA SER A 272 24.52 -4.23 -2.05
C SER A 272 24.17 -5.21 -0.93
N CYS A 273 23.35 -4.76 0.03
CA CYS A 273 23.00 -5.50 1.24
C CYS A 273 24.22 -5.98 2.05
N ASN A 274 25.33 -5.23 2.00
CA ASN A 274 26.63 -5.55 2.61
C ASN A 274 27.14 -6.97 2.33
N ASN A 275 26.72 -7.59 1.21
CA ASN A 275 26.93 -9.01 0.91
C ASN A 275 26.43 -9.98 2.00
N ARG A 276 25.54 -9.49 2.88
CA ARG A 276 24.94 -10.18 4.02
C ARG A 276 23.44 -10.38 3.83
N GLY A 277 22.93 -10.08 2.64
CA GLY A 277 21.52 -10.19 2.28
C GLY A 277 21.34 -10.41 0.79
N ASN A 278 20.14 -10.85 0.43
CA ASN A 278 19.68 -10.96 -0.94
C ASN A 278 18.83 -9.72 -1.28
N CYS A 279 19.20 -9.04 -2.35
CA CYS A 279 18.37 -7.99 -2.93
C CYS A 279 17.16 -8.61 -3.64
N ARG A 280 15.95 -8.40 -3.11
CA ARG A 280 14.69 -8.97 -3.61
C ARG A 280 13.70 -7.87 -3.98
N ARG A 281 12.80 -8.16 -4.92
CA ARG A 281 11.73 -7.26 -5.35
C ARG A 281 10.41 -7.75 -4.75
N GLN A 282 9.67 -6.88 -4.06
CA GLN A 282 8.42 -7.27 -3.41
C GLN A 282 7.34 -7.63 -4.45
N GLN A 283 6.74 -8.82 -4.35
CA GLN A 283 5.61 -9.22 -5.20
C GLN A 283 4.30 -8.61 -4.66
N PRO A 284 3.33 -8.27 -5.54
CA PRO A 284 2.12 -7.52 -5.19
C PRO A 284 1.10 -8.21 -4.25
N SER A 285 1.43 -9.32 -3.58
CA SER A 285 0.48 -10.06 -2.72
C SER A 285 0.42 -9.59 -1.27
N ASP A 286 1.40 -8.82 -0.77
CA ASP A 286 1.52 -8.55 0.66
C ASP A 286 1.26 -7.07 0.97
N SER A 287 0.05 -6.81 1.44
CA SER A 287 -0.48 -5.52 1.85
C SER A 287 0.22 -4.98 3.12
N SER A 288 1.39 -4.37 2.98
CA SER A 288 1.86 -3.30 3.88
C SER A 288 3.04 -2.55 3.27
N SER A 289 2.78 -1.31 2.81
CA SER A 289 3.75 -0.21 2.70
C SER A 289 5.05 -0.51 1.94
N LEU A 290 4.99 -0.44 0.61
CA LEU A 290 5.91 0.17 -0.37
C LEU A 290 5.31 -0.14 -1.75
N ALA A 291 5.58 0.67 -2.78
CA ALA A 291 4.88 0.52 -4.05
C ALA A 291 5.15 -0.88 -4.63
N ALA A 292 4.11 -1.54 -5.15
CA ALA A 292 4.24 -2.82 -5.81
C ALA A 292 5.38 -2.76 -6.85
N SER A 293 6.47 -3.50 -6.61
CA SER A 293 7.71 -3.63 -7.43
C SER A 293 9.00 -2.93 -6.95
N ASP A 294 9.12 -2.48 -5.71
CA ASP A 294 10.39 -1.92 -5.20
C ASP A 294 11.40 -3.01 -4.75
N TRP A 295 12.70 -2.82 -5.07
CA TRP A 295 13.82 -3.61 -4.56
C TRP A 295 14.13 -3.24 -3.10
N HIS A 296 14.43 -4.24 -2.27
CA HIS A 296 14.89 -4.09 -0.89
C HIS A 296 15.83 -5.23 -0.49
N CYS A 297 16.62 -5.00 0.56
CA CYS A 297 17.47 -6.04 1.14
C CYS A 297 16.67 -7.00 2.04
N VAL A 298 16.85 -8.30 1.80
CA VAL A 298 16.40 -9.37 2.70
C VAL A 298 17.63 -10.05 3.27
N CYS A 299 17.87 -9.85 4.57
CA CYS A 299 19.10 -10.32 5.21
C CYS A 299 19.19 -11.85 5.26
N LEU A 300 20.40 -12.37 5.03
CA LEU A 300 20.70 -13.80 4.96
C LEU A 300 21.10 -14.33 6.34
N GLY A 301 20.63 -15.53 6.69
CA GLY A 301 20.80 -16.08 8.03
C GLY A 301 19.73 -15.52 8.97
N ILE A 302 18.80 -16.39 9.37
CA ILE A 302 17.73 -16.05 10.31
C ILE A 302 18.39 -15.48 11.56
N ASN A 303 18.02 -14.26 11.95
CA ASN A 303 18.55 -13.56 13.12
C ASN A 303 20.09 -13.39 13.13
N GLN A 304 20.71 -13.15 11.97
CA GLN A 304 22.15 -12.86 11.89
C GLN A 304 22.47 -11.40 11.57
N TRP A 305 21.62 -10.76 10.74
CA TRP A 305 21.82 -9.40 10.28
C TRP A 305 20.51 -8.64 10.19
N ARG A 306 20.56 -7.33 10.39
CA ARG A 306 19.43 -6.39 10.26
C ARG A 306 19.86 -5.05 9.68
N GLY A 307 18.86 -4.18 9.48
CA GLY A 307 19.01 -2.90 8.80
C GLY A 307 18.54 -2.96 7.34
N ASP A 308 18.31 -1.79 6.75
CA ASP A 308 17.90 -1.62 5.35
C ASP A 308 18.96 -2.08 4.33
N ALA A 309 20.21 -2.21 4.77
CA ALA A 309 21.34 -2.73 4.01
C ALA A 309 21.96 -3.99 4.63
N CYS A 310 21.33 -4.63 5.62
CA CYS A 310 21.93 -5.76 6.38
C CYS A 310 23.30 -5.43 6.99
N GLN A 311 23.47 -4.18 7.42
CA GLN A 311 24.73 -3.62 7.90
C GLN A 311 25.00 -3.94 9.38
N HIS A 312 23.97 -4.23 10.17
CA HIS A 312 24.07 -4.46 11.60
C HIS A 312 24.02 -5.96 11.90
N SER A 313 24.98 -6.46 12.68
CA SER A 313 24.91 -7.80 13.29
C SER A 313 23.75 -7.85 14.27
N ILE A 314 23.20 -9.04 14.44
CA ILE A 314 22.24 -9.36 15.51
C ILE A 314 23.04 -10.09 16.60
N GLU A 315 22.79 -9.74 17.85
CA GLU A 315 23.40 -10.40 19.01
C GLU A 315 23.12 -11.91 19.01
N LYS A 316 24.20 -12.72 19.15
CA LYS A 316 24.15 -14.18 18.94
C LYS A 316 24.13 -14.97 20.23
N ASP A 317 24.96 -14.60 21.19
CA ASP A 317 24.95 -15.17 22.54
C ASP A 317 24.29 -14.15 23.45
N CYS A 318 23.12 -14.50 23.97
CA CYS A 318 22.27 -13.61 24.75
C CYS A 318 22.40 -13.86 26.26
N SER A 319 23.50 -14.50 26.68
CA SER A 319 23.72 -14.94 28.06
C SER A 319 25.16 -14.80 28.58
N ASP A 320 26.05 -14.21 27.79
CA ASP A 320 27.50 -14.16 28.09
C ASP A 320 27.96 -12.81 28.63
N GLY A 321 27.08 -11.79 28.67
CA GLY A 321 27.40 -10.46 29.17
C GLY A 321 28.28 -9.64 28.24
N VAL A 322 28.42 -10.06 26.97
CA VAL A 322 29.27 -9.41 25.98
C VAL A 322 28.40 -8.86 24.84
N ASP A 323 28.64 -7.60 24.48
CA ASP A 323 28.08 -7.02 23.26
C ASP A 323 28.75 -7.68 22.04
N ASN A 324 28.16 -8.79 21.60
CA ASN A 324 28.67 -9.62 20.51
C ASN A 324 28.30 -9.10 19.12
N ASP A 325 27.41 -8.10 19.04
CA ASP A 325 27.06 -7.44 17.78
C ASP A 325 27.89 -6.17 17.54
N GLY A 326 28.55 -5.65 18.58
CA GLY A 326 29.51 -4.55 18.58
C GLY A 326 28.93 -3.23 18.08
N GLY A 327 27.60 -3.13 17.99
CA GLY A 327 26.91 -2.13 17.18
C GLY A 327 26.24 -1.03 18.00
N ASN A 328 25.80 -1.34 19.22
CA ASN A 328 24.96 -0.42 20.00
C ASN A 328 25.30 -0.35 21.51
N GLY A 329 26.23 -1.17 22.02
CA GLY A 329 26.66 -1.17 23.42
C GLY A 329 25.66 -1.80 24.39
N LEU A 330 24.68 -2.55 23.89
CA LEU A 330 23.74 -3.35 24.66
C LEU A 330 24.25 -4.79 24.76
N VAL A 331 23.84 -5.49 25.83
CA VAL A 331 24.29 -6.87 26.12
C VAL A 331 23.11 -7.74 26.51
N ASP A 332 23.12 -8.98 26.07
CA ASP A 332 22.16 -10.02 26.43
C ASP A 332 20.69 -9.54 26.30
N CYS A 333 19.85 -9.82 27.29
CA CYS A 333 18.44 -9.44 27.31
C CYS A 333 18.18 -7.93 27.37
N PHE A 334 19.20 -7.09 27.52
CA PHE A 334 19.03 -5.65 27.39
C PHE A 334 18.99 -5.23 25.91
N ASP A 335 19.58 -6.01 25.01
CA ASP A 335 19.46 -5.83 23.58
C ASP A 335 18.08 -6.31 23.07
N PRO A 336 17.36 -5.51 22.27
CA PRO A 336 16.14 -5.93 21.60
C PRO A 336 16.27 -7.19 20.73
N ASP A 337 17.43 -7.43 20.15
CA ASP A 337 17.72 -8.54 19.23
C ASP A 337 17.63 -9.90 19.94
N CYS A 338 18.01 -9.94 21.21
CA CYS A 338 17.93 -11.14 22.04
C CYS A 338 16.51 -11.54 22.44
N CYS A 339 15.51 -10.67 22.28
CA CYS A 339 14.14 -10.94 22.73
C CYS A 339 13.44 -12.07 21.97
N HIS A 340 13.97 -12.50 20.83
CA HIS A 340 13.50 -13.68 20.11
C HIS A 340 14.16 -14.99 20.58
N GLN A 341 15.26 -14.92 21.34
CA GLN A 341 15.93 -16.09 21.89
C GLN A 341 15.23 -16.58 23.17
N THR A 342 15.32 -17.89 23.41
CA THR A 342 14.68 -18.54 24.57
C THR A 342 15.18 -17.99 25.90
N ASP A 343 16.45 -17.59 25.96
CA ASP A 343 17.11 -17.12 27.17
C ASP A 343 16.54 -15.77 27.66
N CYS A 344 16.09 -14.94 26.72
CA CYS A 344 15.56 -13.60 27.01
C CYS A 344 14.06 -13.44 26.76
N ALA A 345 13.37 -14.46 26.22
CA ALA A 345 11.95 -14.40 25.91
C ALA A 345 11.07 -14.04 27.12
N THR A 346 11.46 -14.44 28.33
CA THR A 346 10.75 -14.12 29.59
C THR A 346 11.31 -12.91 30.34
N ALA A 347 12.39 -12.30 29.83
CA ALA A 347 13.00 -11.13 30.47
C ALA A 347 12.03 -9.93 30.47
N ALA A 348 12.06 -9.13 31.53
CA ALA A 348 11.17 -7.98 31.68
C ALA A 348 11.36 -6.93 30.55
N THR A 349 12.59 -6.78 30.05
CA THR A 349 12.98 -5.91 28.92
C THR A 349 12.46 -6.39 27.56
N CYS A 350 12.17 -7.69 27.44
CA CYS A 350 11.64 -8.32 26.24
C CYS A 350 10.12 -8.54 26.28
N LYS A 351 9.47 -8.13 27.37
CA LYS A 351 8.02 -8.17 27.49
C LYS A 351 7.40 -7.00 26.73
N GLY A 352 6.89 -7.28 25.53
CA GLY A 352 6.15 -6.31 24.72
C GLY A 352 4.74 -5.99 25.26
N GLY A 353 4.19 -4.87 24.82
CA GLY A 353 2.79 -4.50 25.10
C GLY A 353 1.78 -5.34 24.30
N ALA A 354 0.51 -5.33 24.74
CA ALA A 354 -0.56 -6.04 24.04
C ALA A 354 -0.78 -5.49 22.61
N ILE A 355 -1.10 -6.38 21.67
CA ILE A 355 -1.44 -6.02 20.30
C ILE A 355 -2.87 -5.48 20.28
N ALA A 356 -3.02 -4.18 19.99
CA ALA A 356 -4.32 -3.50 20.03
C ALA A 356 -5.40 -4.21 19.20
N LYS A 357 -5.06 -4.69 17.99
CA LYS A 357 -5.99 -5.46 17.17
C LYS A 357 -6.45 -6.78 17.81
N GLN A 358 -5.59 -7.46 18.56
CA GLN A 358 -5.97 -8.70 19.25
C GLN A 358 -6.91 -8.40 20.43
N VAL A 359 -6.64 -7.34 21.20
CA VAL A 359 -7.54 -6.89 22.27
C VAL A 359 -8.89 -6.45 21.70
N LEU A 360 -8.89 -5.77 20.55
CA LEU A 360 -10.13 -5.39 19.87
C LEU A 360 -10.94 -6.60 19.40
N LEU A 361 -10.30 -7.69 18.98
CA LEU A 361 -11.00 -8.92 18.57
C LEU A 361 -11.65 -9.67 19.74
N SER A 362 -11.20 -9.43 20.98
CA SER A 362 -11.90 -9.93 22.17
C SER A 362 -13.09 -9.06 22.61
N GLU A 363 -13.27 -7.89 21.99
CA GLU A 363 -14.39 -6.98 22.30
C GLU A 363 -15.62 -7.24 21.44
N SER A 364 -16.78 -6.85 21.94
CA SER A 364 -18.02 -6.92 21.16
C SER A 364 -18.00 -5.91 20.00
N PRO A 365 -18.50 -6.26 18.81
CA PRO A 365 -18.52 -5.35 17.67
C PRO A 365 -19.38 -4.12 17.98
N LEU A 366 -18.82 -2.94 17.73
CA LEU A 366 -19.50 -1.67 17.93
C LEU A 366 -20.41 -1.33 16.73
N PRO A 367 -21.50 -0.57 16.94
CA PRO A 367 -22.25 0.03 15.84
C PRO A 367 -21.36 0.92 14.96
N ALA A 368 -21.71 1.03 13.68
CA ALA A 368 -20.95 1.80 12.68
C ALA A 368 -20.75 3.28 13.08
N VAL A 369 -21.74 3.89 13.74
CA VAL A 369 -21.62 5.18 14.42
C VAL A 369 -21.49 4.93 15.91
N SER A 370 -20.37 5.33 16.49
CA SER A 370 -20.08 5.19 17.92
C SER A 370 -19.16 6.31 18.35
N SER A 371 -19.32 6.80 19.59
CA SER A 371 -18.43 7.82 20.13
C SER A 371 -16.97 7.41 20.06
N PHE A 372 -16.10 8.41 19.90
CA PHE A 372 -14.66 8.17 19.87
C PHE A 372 -14.20 7.40 21.11
N GLU A 373 -14.72 7.78 22.29
CA GLU A 373 -14.57 7.04 23.55
C GLU A 373 -14.86 5.55 23.39
N LYS A 374 -16.09 5.20 22.97
CA LYS A 374 -16.49 3.79 22.84
C LYS A 374 -15.56 3.05 21.88
N ARG A 375 -15.16 3.70 20.78
CA ARG A 375 -14.26 3.11 19.78
C ARG A 375 -12.87 2.84 20.32
N VAL A 376 -12.38 3.58 21.29
CA VAL A 376 -11.01 3.42 21.83
C VAL A 376 -10.98 2.85 23.25
N LYS A 377 -12.14 2.55 23.84
CA LYS A 377 -12.26 2.01 25.20
C LYS A 377 -11.43 0.75 25.42
N PHE A 378 -11.32 -0.13 24.43
CA PHE A 378 -10.50 -1.35 24.50
C PHE A 378 -9.00 -1.09 24.73
N LEU A 379 -8.52 0.14 24.50
CA LEU A 379 -7.15 0.55 24.77
C LEU A 379 -6.89 0.83 26.26
N VAL A 380 -7.93 1.04 27.07
CA VAL A 380 -7.83 1.42 28.49
C VAL A 380 -8.75 0.56 29.37
N GLY A 381 -8.26 0.13 30.54
CA GLY A 381 -9.05 -0.69 31.48
C GLY A 381 -8.30 -1.91 32.01
N LYS A 382 -9.06 -2.97 32.32
CA LYS A 382 -8.52 -4.25 32.79
C LYS A 382 -8.24 -5.13 31.58
N GLU A 383 -7.02 -5.65 31.47
CA GLU A 383 -6.55 -6.47 30.32
C GLU A 383 -6.53 -5.71 28.97
N SER A 384 -6.28 -4.40 29.02
CA SER A 384 -6.17 -3.53 27.84
C SER A 384 -4.73 -3.29 27.38
N VAL A 385 -4.56 -2.48 26.33
CA VAL A 385 -3.24 -2.07 25.81
C VAL A 385 -2.48 -1.19 26.80
N GLN A 386 -3.14 -0.22 27.41
CA GLN A 386 -2.56 0.66 28.42
C GLN A 386 -2.68 0.03 29.81
N LEU A 387 -1.56 -0.05 30.53
CA LEU A 387 -1.39 -0.67 31.84
C LEU A 387 -1.36 0.40 32.94
N GLY A 388 -1.84 0.05 34.14
CA GLY A 388 -1.83 0.97 35.29
C GLY A 388 -2.83 2.13 35.18
N TYR A 389 -3.79 2.04 34.27
CA TYR A 389 -4.87 3.02 34.13
C TYR A 389 -5.74 3.06 35.39
N SER A 390 -5.88 4.24 35.97
CA SER A 390 -6.80 4.49 37.10
C SER A 390 -8.13 5.06 36.58
N PRO A 391 -9.30 4.48 36.93
CA PRO A 391 -10.60 5.03 36.50
C PRO A 391 -10.75 6.51 36.89
N GLY A 392 -11.18 7.35 35.95
CA GLY A 392 -11.34 8.80 36.15
C GLY A 392 -10.06 9.62 35.95
N SER A 393 -8.92 8.99 35.66
CA SER A 393 -7.65 9.70 35.33
C SER A 393 -7.68 10.45 33.99
N ILE A 394 -8.58 10.08 33.10
CA ILE A 394 -8.79 10.70 31.80
C ILE A 394 -10.29 10.94 31.62
N ASP A 395 -10.67 12.17 31.26
CA ASP A 395 -12.04 12.49 30.87
C ASP A 395 -12.34 11.82 29.52
N PRO A 396 -13.33 10.91 29.43
CA PRO A 396 -13.66 10.19 28.21
C PRO A 396 -14.03 11.10 27.02
N LYS A 397 -14.48 12.33 27.27
CA LYS A 397 -14.79 13.32 26.23
C LYS A 397 -13.56 14.06 25.72
N GLN A 398 -12.44 13.98 26.43
CA GLN A 398 -11.20 14.71 26.15
C GLN A 398 -10.06 13.72 25.90
N ILE A 399 -10.28 12.74 25.02
CA ILE A 399 -9.27 11.71 24.73
C ILE A 399 -8.81 11.75 23.28
N SER A 400 -7.53 11.41 23.10
CA SER A 400 -6.95 11.11 21.80
C SER A 400 -5.99 9.94 21.91
N VAL A 401 -5.73 9.30 20.77
CA VAL A 401 -4.87 8.11 20.70
C VAL A 401 -3.60 8.47 19.95
N LEU A 402 -2.47 8.29 20.62
CA LEU A 402 -1.14 8.49 20.07
C LEU A 402 -0.54 7.14 19.68
N MET A 403 0.13 7.11 18.54
CA MET A 403 0.83 5.94 18.02
C MET A 403 2.18 6.36 17.45
N GLY A 404 3.07 5.40 17.29
CA GLY A 404 4.36 5.61 16.66
C GLY A 404 5.20 4.36 16.74
N ARG A 405 6.47 4.48 16.36
CA ARG A 405 7.47 3.41 16.45
C ARG A 405 8.74 3.92 17.11
N LEU A 406 9.33 3.07 17.93
CA LEU A 406 10.54 3.38 18.69
C LEU A 406 11.75 2.66 18.12
N PHE A 407 12.85 3.41 18.00
CA PHE A 407 14.09 2.92 17.43
C PHE A 407 15.31 3.26 18.28
N LEU A 408 16.36 2.45 18.13
CA LEU A 408 17.72 2.81 18.52
C LEU A 408 18.39 3.68 17.43
N PRO A 409 19.49 4.38 17.73
CA PRO A 409 20.21 5.20 16.76
C PRO A 409 20.71 4.44 15.52
N ASP A 410 20.92 3.14 15.66
CA ASP A 410 21.30 2.21 14.58
C ASP A 410 20.09 1.69 13.78
N GLY A 411 18.87 2.11 14.10
CA GLY A 411 17.64 1.67 13.43
C GLY A 411 17.04 0.37 13.97
N SER A 412 17.54 -0.20 15.07
CA SER A 412 16.89 -1.34 15.76
C SER A 412 15.49 -0.96 16.22
N GLN A 413 14.52 -1.87 16.11
CA GLN A 413 13.19 -1.67 16.68
C GLN A 413 13.22 -1.97 18.19
N LEU A 414 12.62 -1.08 18.99
CA LEU A 414 12.67 -1.18 20.44
C LEU A 414 11.40 -1.83 21.02
N ILE A 415 11.50 -3.06 21.50
CA ILE A 415 10.47 -3.73 22.33
C ILE A 415 10.50 -3.24 23.80
N GLY A 416 9.43 -3.40 24.58
CA GLY A 416 9.48 -3.27 26.04
C GLY A 416 9.88 -1.88 26.60
N SER A 417 9.94 -0.84 25.77
CA SER A 417 10.03 0.54 26.25
C SER A 417 8.69 0.91 26.86
N ARG A 418 8.70 1.71 27.93
CA ARG A 418 7.53 2.31 28.56
C ARG A 418 7.27 3.70 27.98
N GLN A 419 6.04 3.95 27.55
CA GLN A 419 5.56 5.26 27.11
C GLN A 419 4.43 5.72 28.01
N GLU A 420 4.54 6.95 28.54
CA GLU A 420 3.53 7.53 29.44
C GLU A 420 3.43 9.04 29.27
N ASP A 421 2.29 9.62 29.66
CA ASP A 421 2.18 11.06 29.88
C ASP A 421 2.82 11.39 31.23
N ALA A 422 3.98 12.03 31.21
CA ALA A 422 4.74 12.40 32.40
C ALA A 422 3.98 13.37 33.32
N ARG A 423 3.01 14.12 32.78
CA ARG A 423 2.16 15.04 33.55
C ARG A 423 0.91 14.36 34.10
N ASN A 424 0.50 13.23 33.53
CA ASN A 424 -0.61 12.42 34.03
C ASN A 424 -0.25 10.92 34.10
N PRO A 425 0.64 10.50 35.01
CA PRO A 425 1.02 9.09 35.13
C PRO A 425 -0.16 8.16 35.50
N SER A 426 -1.22 8.70 36.10
CA SER A 426 -2.42 7.95 36.47
C SER A 426 -3.26 7.49 35.26
N ALA A 427 -3.06 8.11 34.10
CA ALA A 427 -3.58 7.66 32.80
C ALA A 427 -3.03 6.28 32.39
N GLY A 428 -1.95 5.84 33.04
CA GLY A 428 -1.26 4.60 32.74
C GLY A 428 -0.15 4.79 31.71
N HIS A 429 0.38 3.66 31.26
CA HIS A 429 1.47 3.59 30.31
C HIS A 429 1.26 2.42 29.34
N SER A 430 1.82 2.53 28.14
CA SER A 430 1.93 1.40 27.22
C SER A 430 3.36 0.85 27.19
N LEU A 431 3.49 -0.37 26.68
CA LEU A 431 4.78 -0.95 26.34
C LEU A 431 4.92 -1.06 24.82
N SER A 432 6.11 -0.79 24.29
CA SER A 432 6.37 -0.99 22.87
C SER A 432 6.43 -2.49 22.52
N ARG A 433 6.01 -2.81 21.31
CA ARG A 433 5.91 -4.16 20.77
C ARG A 433 7.21 -4.59 20.07
N PRO A 434 7.35 -5.86 19.65
CA PRO A 434 8.54 -6.31 18.91
C PRO A 434 8.88 -5.44 17.68
N ASP A 435 7.88 -4.91 16.99
CA ASP A 435 8.05 -4.03 15.84
C ASP A 435 8.37 -2.56 16.19
N GLY A 436 8.62 -2.28 17.47
CA GLY A 436 8.79 -0.95 18.02
C GLY A 436 7.50 -0.16 18.17
N SER A 437 6.34 -0.69 17.74
CA SER A 437 5.09 0.07 17.76
C SER A 437 4.53 0.24 19.17
N PHE A 438 3.89 1.38 19.42
CA PHE A 438 3.15 1.64 20.66
C PHE A 438 1.80 2.29 20.36
N THR A 439 0.91 2.28 21.37
CA THR A 439 -0.39 2.93 21.31
C THR A 439 -0.73 3.44 22.71
N LEU A 440 -0.94 4.74 22.85
CA LEU A 440 -1.13 5.42 24.12
C LEU A 440 -2.38 6.30 24.06
N VAL A 441 -3.30 6.15 25.02
CA VAL A 441 -4.44 7.06 25.17
C VAL A 441 -4.05 8.18 26.12
N VAL A 442 -4.25 9.42 25.68
CA VAL A 442 -3.89 10.63 26.45
C VAL A 442 -5.09 11.56 26.60
N SER A 443 -5.03 12.40 27.63
CA SER A 443 -6.00 13.48 27.82
C SER A 443 -5.66 14.65 26.89
N ALA A 444 -6.56 15.00 25.97
CA ALA A 444 -6.41 16.06 24.99
C ALA A 444 -7.36 17.22 25.30
N SER A 445 -6.87 18.46 25.31
CA SER A 445 -7.68 19.63 25.67
C SER A 445 -8.00 20.57 24.51
N GLY A 446 -7.84 20.13 23.26
CA GLY A 446 -8.36 20.85 22.08
C GLY A 446 -7.72 22.22 21.80
N GLY A 447 -6.39 22.32 21.90
CA GLY A 447 -5.64 23.51 21.47
C GLY A 447 -4.82 24.24 22.55
N SER A 448 -5.15 24.06 23.83
CA SER A 448 -4.54 24.80 24.96
C SER A 448 -3.62 23.94 25.86
N GLY A 449 -3.60 22.63 25.65
CA GLY A 449 -2.91 21.66 26.52
C GLY A 449 -1.55 21.24 26.00
N LEU A 450 -0.61 21.11 26.93
CA LEU A 450 0.71 20.53 26.70
C LEU A 450 0.72 19.10 27.24
N ILE A 451 1.02 18.13 26.38
CA ILE A 451 1.23 16.74 26.76
C ILE A 451 2.73 16.47 26.70
N ALA A 452 3.31 16.03 27.82
CA ALA A 452 4.73 15.71 27.90
C ALA A 452 4.89 14.20 27.93
N LEU A 453 5.27 13.62 26.80
CA LEU A 453 5.46 12.19 26.68
C LEU A 453 6.87 11.81 27.11
N SER A 454 6.97 10.83 28.00
CA SER A 454 8.22 10.21 28.41
C SER A 454 8.31 8.81 27.83
N PHE A 455 9.40 8.55 27.11
CA PHE A 455 9.75 7.24 26.57
C PHE A 455 10.97 6.74 27.34
N ARG A 456 10.86 5.60 28.02
CA ARG A 456 11.95 5.08 28.86
C ARG A 456 12.11 3.57 28.69
N ARG A 457 13.34 3.09 28.54
CA ARG A 457 13.68 1.66 28.56
C ARG A 457 14.95 1.48 29.38
N SER A 458 14.97 0.52 30.31
CA SER A 458 16.20 0.16 31.01
C SER A 458 17.09 -0.67 30.09
N TYR A 459 18.39 -0.39 30.08
CA TYR A 459 19.37 -1.09 29.24
C TYR A 459 20.64 -1.52 29.98
N ALA A 460 20.77 -1.12 31.25
CA ALA A 460 21.71 -1.69 32.22
C ALA A 460 21.19 -1.36 33.62
N PRO A 461 21.72 -1.99 34.68
CA PRO A 461 21.42 -1.58 36.05
C PRO A 461 21.62 -0.07 36.24
N ASN A 462 20.59 0.65 36.68
CA ASN A 462 20.56 2.11 36.84
C ASN A 462 20.81 2.95 35.57
N ARG A 463 20.80 2.36 34.37
CA ARG A 463 20.89 3.10 33.10
C ARG A 463 19.63 2.90 32.26
N SER A 464 19.20 3.98 31.61
CA SER A 464 18.00 3.98 30.77
C SER A 464 18.18 4.78 29.50
N LEU A 465 17.62 4.25 28.42
CA LEU A 465 17.43 4.95 27.16
C LEU A 465 16.17 5.79 27.31
N GLN A 466 16.24 7.04 26.88
CA GLN A 466 15.14 7.99 27.04
C GLN A 466 14.93 8.85 25.80
N ALA A 467 13.69 9.26 25.62
CA ALA A 467 13.31 10.36 24.74
C ALA A 467 12.16 11.13 25.38
N GLU A 468 12.11 12.43 25.12
CA GLU A 468 11.02 13.30 25.56
C GLU A 468 10.39 14.01 24.36
N VAL A 469 9.07 13.92 24.28
CA VAL A 469 8.30 14.56 23.21
C VAL A 469 7.25 15.47 23.84
N LEU A 470 7.31 16.74 23.49
CA LEU A 470 6.33 17.73 23.94
C LEU A 470 5.32 17.97 22.81
N LEU A 471 4.06 17.62 23.06
CA LEU A 471 2.96 17.88 22.14
C LEU A 471 2.18 19.10 22.61
N SER A 472 1.94 20.04 21.71
CA SER A 472 1.02 21.16 21.93
C SER A 472 -0.18 21.05 21.00
N GLY A 473 -1.37 21.42 21.48
CA GLY A 473 -2.55 21.57 20.63
C GLY A 473 -3.20 20.26 20.14
N VAL A 474 -3.00 19.15 20.86
CA VAL A 474 -3.55 17.84 20.46
C VAL A 474 -5.09 17.94 20.32
N PRO A 475 -5.65 17.65 19.13
CA PRO A 475 -7.08 17.68 18.92
C PRO A 475 -7.75 16.58 19.73
N VAL A 476 -8.99 16.81 20.16
CA VAL A 476 -9.81 15.82 20.85
C VAL A 476 -10.41 14.86 19.82
N GLY A 477 -10.51 13.58 20.16
CA GLY A 477 -11.19 12.60 19.31
C GLY A 477 -10.38 12.17 18.09
N ALA A 478 -9.05 12.24 18.17
CA ALA A 478 -8.18 12.02 17.02
C ALA A 478 -7.19 10.87 17.22
N PHE A 479 -6.83 10.22 16.11
CA PHE A 479 -5.71 9.30 16.02
C PHE A 479 -4.49 10.05 15.48
N LEU A 480 -3.44 10.20 16.30
CA LEU A 480 -2.21 10.87 15.92
C LEU A 480 -1.06 9.88 15.83
N ASN A 481 -0.36 9.89 14.70
CA ASN A 481 0.87 9.12 14.54
C ASN A 481 2.08 10.05 14.65
N LEU A 482 2.93 9.80 15.65
CA LEU A 482 4.15 10.56 15.94
C LEU A 482 5.33 10.15 15.05
N GLY A 483 5.18 9.10 14.22
CA GLY A 483 6.24 8.58 13.37
C GLY A 483 7.29 7.81 14.18
N ASN A 484 8.55 7.94 13.75
CA ASN A 484 9.68 7.23 14.33
C ASN A 484 10.35 8.10 15.40
N ILE A 485 10.49 7.57 16.61
CA ILE A 485 11.16 8.23 17.74
C ILE A 485 12.40 7.41 18.09
N VAL A 486 13.55 8.08 18.15
CA VAL A 486 14.83 7.45 18.50
C VAL A 486 15.14 7.69 19.97
N LEU A 487 15.43 6.63 20.72
CA LEU A 487 15.84 6.74 22.12
C LEU A 487 17.37 6.75 22.22
N THR A 488 17.89 7.60 23.10
CA THR A 488 19.34 7.73 23.37
C THR A 488 19.62 7.53 24.87
N PRO A 489 20.86 7.22 25.28
CA PRO A 489 21.22 7.17 26.69
C PRO A 489 20.85 8.46 27.44
N ALA A 490 20.24 8.34 28.62
CA ALA A 490 19.80 9.49 29.43
C ALA A 490 20.93 10.51 29.71
N ASP A 491 22.17 10.01 29.85
CA ASP A 491 23.35 10.83 30.18
C ASP A 491 23.85 11.68 29.00
N ALA A 492 23.38 11.42 27.77
CA ALA A 492 23.77 12.14 26.57
C ALA A 492 23.05 13.49 26.39
N GLY A 493 22.14 13.83 27.31
CA GLY A 493 21.24 14.99 27.20
C GLY A 493 20.07 14.67 26.26
N THR A 494 18.82 14.80 26.73
CA THR A 494 17.63 14.49 25.94
C THR A 494 17.30 15.64 24.97
N PRO A 495 17.36 15.43 23.64
CA PRO A 495 16.79 16.39 22.72
C PRO A 495 15.26 16.36 22.83
N MET A 496 14.67 17.41 23.41
CA MET A 496 13.22 17.58 23.41
C MET A 496 12.74 17.82 21.97
N THR A 497 11.87 16.93 21.49
CA THR A 497 11.21 17.11 20.19
C THR A 497 9.85 17.76 20.43
N ILE A 498 9.63 18.95 19.87
CA ILE A 498 8.36 19.67 19.97
C ILE A 498 7.52 19.32 18.74
N PHE A 499 6.30 18.83 18.95
CA PHE A 499 5.29 18.75 17.90
C PHE A 499 4.17 19.73 18.21
N SER A 500 3.92 20.63 17.26
CA SER A 500 2.77 21.53 17.30
C SER A 500 1.64 20.94 16.47
N ALA A 501 0.51 20.61 17.09
CA ALA A 501 -0.72 20.31 16.36
C ALA A 501 -1.46 21.64 16.06
N PRO A 502 -1.98 21.82 14.84
CA PRO A 502 -2.72 23.04 14.50
C PRO A 502 -4.04 23.09 15.28
N SER A 503 -4.25 24.20 15.99
CA SER A 503 -5.49 24.49 16.71
C SER A 503 -6.63 24.80 15.73
N SER A 504 -7.74 24.07 15.81
CA SER A 504 -8.97 24.32 15.02
C SER A 504 -9.85 25.46 15.58
N THR A 505 -9.40 26.20 16.60
CA THR A 505 -10.19 27.29 17.18
C THR A 505 -10.02 28.58 16.37
N GLY A 506 -10.86 28.71 15.34
CA GLY A 506 -11.06 29.95 14.60
C GLY A 506 -12.56 30.19 14.38
N SER A 507 -13.26 30.59 15.44
CA SER A 507 -14.59 31.20 15.33
C SER A 507 -14.47 32.55 14.60
N SER A 508 -14.61 32.55 13.27
CA SER A 508 -15.11 33.69 12.46
C SER A 508 -14.90 33.41 10.96
N SER A 509 -16.02 33.16 10.26
CA SER A 509 -16.35 33.63 8.90
C SER A 509 -15.23 33.80 7.83
N SER A 510 -14.19 32.98 7.82
CA SER A 510 -13.20 32.96 6.74
C SER A 510 -12.72 31.53 6.50
N GLN A 511 -13.25 30.92 5.45
CA GLN A 511 -12.85 29.62 4.93
C GLN A 511 -11.42 29.66 4.38
N PHE A 512 -10.38 29.54 5.20
CA PHE A 512 -9.04 29.11 4.75
C PHE A 512 -8.24 28.52 5.94
N PRO A 513 -7.52 27.39 5.78
CA PRO A 513 -6.67 26.87 6.84
C PRO A 513 -5.48 27.80 7.10
N GLN A 514 -5.38 28.31 8.33
CA GLN A 514 -4.30 29.17 8.81
C GLN A 514 -2.96 28.43 8.80
N VAL A 515 -1.95 29.07 8.21
CA VAL A 515 -0.57 28.58 8.10
C VAL A 515 0.15 28.82 9.43
N TYR A 516 0.35 27.78 10.23
CA TYR A 516 1.32 27.84 11.33
C TYR A 516 2.70 27.49 10.79
N SER A 517 3.52 28.52 10.56
CA SER A 517 4.97 28.35 10.44
C SER A 517 5.58 28.44 11.83
N GLU A 518 6.40 27.47 12.22
CA GLU A 518 7.33 27.69 13.31
C GLU A 518 8.30 28.80 12.88
N LYS A 519 8.08 30.02 13.39
CA LYS A 519 9.07 31.09 13.33
C LYS A 519 10.23 30.72 14.26
N ARG A 520 11.22 30.01 13.73
CA ARG A 520 12.61 30.15 14.21
C ARG A 520 13.64 29.96 13.10
N THR A 521 14.05 31.11 12.59
CA THR A 521 15.32 31.46 11.94
C THR A 521 16.38 30.37 11.83
N VAL A 522 16.56 29.84 10.61
CA VAL A 522 17.88 29.77 9.93
C VAL A 522 17.63 29.94 8.43
N ASN A 523 18.33 30.90 7.80
CA ASN A 523 18.48 31.01 6.35
C ASN A 523 19.03 29.69 5.78
N SER A 524 18.15 28.73 5.50
CA SER A 524 18.48 27.54 4.72
C SER A 524 17.46 27.49 3.58
N GLY A 525 17.93 27.51 2.34
CA GLY A 525 17.12 27.48 1.11
C GLY A 525 16.27 26.22 0.92
N CYS A 526 16.02 25.45 1.98
CA CYS A 526 15.19 24.25 2.05
C CYS A 526 13.80 24.56 2.61
N SER A 527 13.13 25.60 2.11
CA SER A 527 11.75 25.93 2.50
C SER A 527 10.78 25.48 1.40
N PRO A 528 9.99 24.40 1.61
CA PRO A 528 9.09 23.94 0.58
C PRO A 528 7.92 24.93 0.39
N MET A 529 7.62 25.23 -0.87
CA MET A 529 6.39 25.90 -1.27
C MET A 529 5.27 24.85 -1.38
N LEU A 530 4.69 24.41 -0.26
CA LEU A 530 3.46 23.63 -0.33
C LEU A 530 2.34 24.55 -0.83
N ARG A 531 1.91 24.34 -2.06
CA ARG A 531 0.51 24.53 -2.42
C ARG A 531 -0.13 23.16 -2.22
N LEU A 532 -0.72 22.95 -1.03
CA LEU A 532 -1.79 21.96 -0.97
C LEU A 532 -2.79 22.40 -2.05
N PRO A 533 -3.25 21.51 -2.94
CA PRO A 533 -4.48 21.82 -3.63
C PRO A 533 -5.45 22.24 -2.52
N LEU A 534 -6.10 23.40 -2.70
CA LEU A 534 -7.28 23.72 -1.90
C LEU A 534 -8.06 22.41 -1.83
N PRO A 535 -8.45 21.94 -0.63
CA PRO A 535 -9.30 20.78 -0.59
C PRO A 535 -10.38 21.08 -1.61
N THR A 536 -10.60 20.18 -2.56
CA THR A 536 -11.80 20.25 -3.39
C THR A 536 -13.03 19.93 -2.51
N VAL A 537 -13.07 20.46 -1.28
CA VAL A 537 -14.20 21.22 -0.80
C VAL A 537 -14.29 22.47 -1.69
N GLN A 538 -14.59 22.27 -2.98
CA GLN A 538 -15.72 23.05 -3.44
C GLN A 538 -16.81 22.61 -2.47
N GLN A 539 -17.21 23.57 -1.64
CA GLN A 539 -18.61 23.75 -1.35
C GLN A 539 -19.39 23.14 -2.52
N VAL A 540 -19.88 21.93 -2.35
CA VAL A 540 -21.20 21.65 -2.86
C VAL A 540 -22.05 22.49 -1.92
N ASP A 541 -22.05 23.80 -2.17
CA ASP A 541 -23.17 24.65 -1.80
C ASP A 541 -24.37 23.83 -2.23
N GLY A 542 -25.35 23.71 -1.35
CA GLY A 542 -26.58 22.95 -1.54
C GLY A 542 -27.44 23.41 -2.73
N HIS A 543 -26.84 24.10 -3.72
CA HIS A 543 -27.43 24.62 -4.93
C HIS A 543 -27.13 23.79 -6.20
N LEU A 544 -26.22 22.81 -6.18
CA LEU A 544 -25.89 22.02 -7.39
C LEU A 544 -26.34 20.54 -7.36
N LEU A 545 -27.04 20.10 -6.32
CA LEU A 545 -27.53 18.72 -6.22
C LEU A 545 -28.88 18.48 -6.92
N SER A 546 -29.55 19.52 -7.44
CA SER A 546 -30.84 19.40 -8.14
C SER A 546 -30.72 18.93 -9.61
N THR A 547 -29.52 18.60 -10.09
CA THR A 547 -29.28 18.21 -11.49
C THR A 547 -28.48 16.92 -11.66
N ILE A 548 -28.20 16.17 -10.58
CA ILE A 548 -27.57 14.85 -10.74
C ILE A 548 -28.63 13.86 -11.22
N PRO A 549 -28.49 13.28 -12.42
CA PRO A 549 -29.46 12.30 -12.91
C PRO A 549 -29.53 11.09 -11.98
N SER A 550 -30.73 10.51 -11.84
CA SER A 550 -31.01 9.35 -10.98
C SER A 550 -30.05 8.18 -11.25
N ASN A 551 -29.59 8.07 -12.49
CA ASN A 551 -28.52 7.20 -12.95
C ASN A 551 -27.46 8.06 -13.66
N GLY A 552 -26.19 7.96 -13.26
CA GLY A 552 -25.14 8.75 -13.89
C GLY A 552 -23.74 8.58 -13.31
N ILE A 553 -22.79 9.26 -13.96
CA ILE A 553 -21.39 9.30 -13.56
C ILE A 553 -21.09 10.72 -13.05
N ILE A 554 -20.61 10.81 -11.82
CA ILE A 554 -20.09 12.02 -11.19
C ILE A 554 -18.59 12.06 -11.47
N LEU A 555 -18.21 12.82 -12.50
CA LEU A 555 -16.84 12.82 -13.04
C LEU A 555 -15.82 13.35 -12.04
N GLU A 556 -16.19 14.35 -11.25
CA GLU A 556 -15.32 15.03 -10.28
C GLU A 556 -14.82 14.09 -9.19
N ARG A 557 -15.66 13.12 -8.79
CA ARG A 557 -15.33 12.09 -7.79
C ARG A 557 -15.04 10.73 -8.42
N GLN A 558 -15.19 10.59 -9.73
CA GLN A 558 -15.17 9.30 -10.43
C GLN A 558 -16.14 8.29 -9.80
N VAL A 559 -17.35 8.75 -9.45
CA VAL A 559 -18.38 7.96 -8.76
C VAL A 559 -19.51 7.64 -9.73
N ILE A 560 -20.06 6.43 -9.64
CA ILE A 560 -21.28 6.02 -10.36
C ILE A 560 -22.43 6.01 -9.35
N LYS A 561 -23.53 6.71 -9.66
CA LYS A 561 -24.80 6.64 -8.95
C LYS A 561 -25.81 5.85 -9.80
N LEU A 562 -26.47 4.87 -9.18
CA LEU A 562 -27.58 4.13 -9.79
C LEU A 562 -28.81 4.24 -8.90
N SER A 563 -29.99 4.35 -9.50
CA SER A 563 -31.29 4.35 -8.87
C SER A 563 -32.22 3.40 -9.64
N ILE A 564 -32.77 2.42 -8.92
CA ILE A 564 -33.70 1.42 -9.44
C ILE A 564 -35.03 1.61 -8.70
N PRO A 565 -36.11 2.02 -9.38
CA PRO A 565 -37.42 2.14 -8.75
C PRO A 565 -37.94 0.77 -8.31
N VAL A 566 -38.51 0.69 -7.11
CA VAL A 566 -39.16 -0.54 -6.62
C VAL A 566 -40.63 -0.52 -7.06
N PRO A 567 -41.10 -1.52 -7.84
CA PRO A 567 -42.48 -1.59 -8.32
C PRO A 567 -43.50 -1.45 -7.19
N ASP A 568 -44.61 -0.78 -7.48
CA ASP A 568 -45.73 -0.58 -6.55
C ASP A 568 -45.37 0.10 -5.22
N SER A 569 -44.26 0.84 -5.19
CA SER A 569 -43.83 1.59 -4.01
C SER A 569 -43.29 2.98 -4.39
N PRO A 570 -43.33 3.95 -3.48
CA PRO A 570 -42.74 5.28 -3.70
C PRO A 570 -41.23 5.31 -3.45
N PHE A 571 -40.56 4.15 -3.39
CA PHE A 571 -39.16 4.01 -3.01
C PHE A 571 -38.29 3.55 -4.17
N SER A 572 -37.04 3.99 -4.16
CA SER A 572 -36.01 3.55 -5.11
C SER A 572 -34.80 3.00 -4.36
N LEU A 573 -34.21 1.94 -4.91
CA LEU A 573 -32.91 1.44 -4.47
C LEU A 573 -31.80 2.28 -5.11
N VAL A 574 -30.98 2.91 -4.28
CA VAL A 574 -29.89 3.79 -4.68
C VAL A 574 -28.55 3.15 -4.36
N TYR A 575 -27.70 3.02 -5.36
CA TYR A 575 -26.28 2.62 -5.25
C TYR A 575 -25.37 3.81 -5.54
N SER A 576 -24.25 3.88 -4.82
CA SER A 576 -23.16 4.83 -5.10
C SER A 576 -21.84 4.08 -4.98
N SER A 577 -20.99 4.15 -6.01
CA SER A 577 -19.69 3.47 -5.98
C SER A 577 -18.75 4.02 -4.90
N SER A 578 -18.99 5.23 -4.39
CA SER A 578 -18.28 5.77 -3.22
C SER A 578 -18.43 4.89 -1.97
N ARG A 579 -19.49 4.08 -1.87
CA ARG A 579 -19.73 3.18 -0.73
C ARG A 579 -19.03 1.83 -0.85
N ALA A 580 -18.50 1.50 -2.03
CA ALA A 580 -17.80 0.24 -2.25
C ALA A 580 -16.53 0.13 -1.38
N ALA A 581 -16.22 -1.09 -0.90
CA ALA A 581 -15.03 -1.35 -0.08
C ALA A 581 -13.71 -1.03 -0.80
N GLY A 582 -13.70 -1.10 -2.14
CA GLY A 582 -12.53 -0.75 -2.96
C GLY A 582 -12.37 0.76 -3.21
N PHE A 583 -13.34 1.60 -2.84
CA PHE A 583 -13.27 3.04 -3.05
C PHE A 583 -12.33 3.68 -2.02
N LYS A 584 -11.30 4.36 -2.51
CA LYS A 584 -10.27 5.03 -1.71
C LYS A 584 -10.36 6.53 -1.89
N GLU A 585 -10.01 7.25 -0.82
CA GLU A 585 -9.89 8.70 -0.84
C GLU A 585 -8.48 9.10 -1.30
N LEU A 586 -8.42 10.09 -2.17
CA LEU A 586 -7.18 10.52 -2.82
C LEU A 586 -6.72 11.85 -2.21
N LEU A 587 -5.46 11.89 -1.78
CA LEU A 587 -4.80 13.08 -1.26
C LEU A 587 -3.63 13.46 -2.19
N PRO A 588 -3.85 14.33 -3.18
CA PRO A 588 -2.78 14.89 -4.00
C PRO A 588 -1.93 15.86 -3.18
N VAL A 589 -0.62 15.60 -3.13
CA VAL A 589 0.37 16.42 -2.41
C VAL A 589 1.44 16.89 -3.39
N LYS A 590 1.52 18.21 -3.62
CA LYS A 590 2.64 18.83 -4.36
C LYS A 590 3.84 18.94 -3.42
N LEU A 591 4.85 18.11 -3.67
CA LEU A 591 6.06 17.97 -2.84
C LEU A 591 7.13 19.02 -3.22
N LEU A 592 7.32 19.31 -4.51
CA LEU A 592 8.31 20.29 -5.00
C LEU A 592 7.72 21.26 -6.01
N SER A 593 8.27 22.48 -6.05
CA SER A 593 7.98 23.51 -7.06
C SER A 593 8.75 23.27 -8.37
N ASP A 594 8.56 24.16 -9.34
CA ASP A 594 9.33 24.18 -10.61
C ASP A 594 10.84 24.37 -10.38
N SER A 595 11.23 25.23 -9.44
CA SER A 595 12.62 25.44 -9.06
C SER A 595 13.03 24.52 -7.92
N LEU A 596 14.19 23.87 -8.07
CA LEU A 596 14.77 22.97 -7.07
C LEU A 596 15.91 23.63 -6.28
N PRO A 597 15.99 23.43 -4.95
CA PRO A 597 17.13 23.84 -4.15
C PRO A 597 18.42 23.12 -4.58
N THR A 598 19.54 23.83 -4.58
CA THR A 598 20.85 23.24 -4.90
C THR A 598 21.27 22.21 -3.84
N GLY A 599 21.72 21.04 -4.29
CA GLY A 599 22.16 19.95 -3.42
C GLY A 599 21.04 19.06 -2.90
N LEU A 600 19.77 19.28 -3.26
CA LEU A 600 18.68 18.39 -2.86
C LEU A 600 18.84 17.01 -3.53
N ALA A 601 19.08 15.95 -2.74
CA ALA A 601 19.30 14.60 -3.29
C ALA A 601 18.12 13.62 -3.12
N GLU A 602 17.27 13.82 -2.12
CA GLU A 602 16.12 12.95 -1.84
C GLU A 602 15.02 13.74 -1.12
N VAL A 603 13.76 13.40 -1.41
CA VAL A 603 12.58 13.83 -0.66
C VAL A 603 11.92 12.63 0.00
N LEU A 604 11.93 12.58 1.33
CA LEU A 604 11.13 11.65 2.10
C LEU A 604 9.83 12.34 2.51
N CYS A 605 8.69 11.80 2.10
CA CYS A 605 7.38 12.30 2.49
C CYS A 605 6.68 11.29 3.41
N GLN A 606 6.10 11.79 4.49
CA GLN A 606 5.32 11.02 5.44
C GLN A 606 3.91 11.61 5.51
N VAL A 607 2.89 10.77 5.39
CA VAL A 607 1.48 11.16 5.46
C VAL A 607 0.76 10.33 6.51
N SER A 608 0.18 10.98 7.51
CA SER A 608 -0.69 10.36 8.52
C SER A 608 -2.14 10.70 8.20
N ILE A 609 -2.98 9.73 7.85
CA ILE A 609 -4.41 9.92 7.56
C ILE A 609 -5.21 9.06 8.52
N GLY A 610 -6.06 9.68 9.35
CA GLY A 610 -6.84 8.95 10.35
C GLY A 610 -5.97 8.13 11.32
N GLY A 611 -4.71 8.55 11.53
CA GLY A 611 -3.72 7.86 12.35
C GLY A 611 -2.90 6.77 11.64
N SER A 612 -3.28 6.39 10.42
CA SER A 612 -2.51 5.46 9.57
C SER A 612 -1.36 6.20 8.91
N LEU A 613 -0.15 5.67 9.04
CA LEU A 613 1.07 6.30 8.53
C LEU A 613 1.53 5.67 7.21
N GLN A 614 1.72 6.51 6.21
CA GLN A 614 2.33 6.17 4.93
C GLN A 614 3.62 6.95 4.77
N GLN A 615 4.68 6.29 4.31
CA GLN A 615 5.97 6.92 4.06
C GLN A 615 6.46 6.54 2.68
N LYS A 616 6.92 7.53 1.90
CA LYS A 616 7.45 7.34 0.55
C LYS A 616 8.69 8.18 0.31
N ARG A 617 9.65 7.59 -0.40
CA ARG A 617 10.90 8.22 -0.84
C ARG A 617 10.76 8.63 -2.30
N PHE A 618 11.27 9.80 -2.64
CA PHE A 618 11.19 10.34 -4.00
C PHE A 618 12.53 10.95 -4.40
N HIS A 619 12.89 10.74 -5.68
CA HIS A 619 13.92 11.55 -6.31
C HIS A 619 13.41 12.99 -6.51
N PRO A 620 14.23 14.02 -6.26
CA PRO A 620 13.85 15.41 -6.48
C PRO A 620 13.67 15.73 -7.96
N LYS A 621 12.47 16.16 -8.35
CA LYS A 621 12.20 16.66 -9.72
C LYS A 621 11.33 17.92 -9.68
N PRO A 622 11.44 18.81 -10.69
CA PRO A 622 10.53 19.94 -10.82
C PRO A 622 9.07 19.48 -10.80
N ASN A 623 8.20 20.22 -10.10
CA ASN A 623 6.78 19.91 -9.94
C ASN A 623 6.45 18.51 -9.40
N LEU A 624 7.33 17.92 -8.58
CA LEU A 624 7.07 16.63 -7.96
C LEU A 624 5.74 16.67 -7.19
N THR A 625 4.77 15.86 -7.62
CA THR A 625 3.46 15.70 -7.00
C THR A 625 3.20 14.21 -6.82
N HIS A 626 2.63 13.83 -5.67
CA HIS A 626 2.27 12.46 -5.38
C HIS A 626 0.85 12.37 -4.83
N ILE A 627 0.10 11.35 -5.23
CA ILE A 627 -1.25 11.09 -4.74
C ILE A 627 -1.18 9.97 -3.71
N PHE A 628 -1.50 10.28 -2.46
CA PHE A 628 -1.66 9.30 -1.40
C PHE A 628 -3.09 8.77 -1.42
N GLU A 629 -3.27 7.48 -1.14
CA GLU A 629 -4.58 6.84 -1.11
C GLU A 629 -4.91 6.42 0.31
N TRP A 630 -6.16 6.60 0.74
CA TRP A 630 -6.64 6.14 2.04
C TRP A 630 -7.88 5.28 1.88
N ASP A 631 -7.91 4.16 2.58
CA ASP A 631 -8.98 3.15 2.57
C ASP A 631 -10.20 3.51 3.42
N ARG A 632 -10.19 4.70 4.03
CA ARG A 632 -11.23 5.20 4.95
C ARG A 632 -11.35 4.43 6.26
N MET A 633 -10.30 3.70 6.63
CA MET A 633 -10.23 2.93 7.88
C MET A 633 -9.37 3.63 8.93
N ASP A 634 -9.72 3.41 10.20
CA ASP A 634 -8.86 3.69 11.35
C ASP A 634 -7.66 2.73 11.38
N PRO A 635 -6.65 2.97 12.23
CA PRO A 635 -5.45 2.13 12.33
C PRO A 635 -5.75 0.68 12.75
N PHE A 636 -6.96 0.43 13.25
CA PHE A 636 -7.43 -0.87 13.70
C PHE A 636 -8.28 -1.60 12.65
N GLY A 637 -8.53 -0.99 11.49
CA GLY A 637 -9.26 -1.58 10.37
C GLY A 637 -10.78 -1.38 10.43
N ARG A 638 -11.27 -0.40 11.19
CA ARG A 638 -12.69 -0.05 11.26
C ARG A 638 -12.96 1.22 10.44
N PRO A 639 -14.12 1.37 9.79
CA PRO A 639 -14.43 2.57 9.04
C PRO A 639 -14.37 3.82 9.94
N LEU A 640 -13.75 4.89 9.43
CA LEU A 640 -13.79 6.23 10.01
C LEU A 640 -14.81 7.05 9.24
N THR A 641 -15.86 7.51 9.90
CA THR A 641 -16.90 8.38 9.33
C THR A 641 -16.54 9.86 9.56
N GLY A 642 -17.27 10.77 8.91
CA GLY A 642 -17.07 12.21 9.08
C GLY A 642 -15.86 12.78 8.33
N LEU A 643 -15.30 13.89 8.81
CA LEU A 643 -14.09 14.49 8.26
C LEU A 643 -12.86 14.04 9.07
N VAL A 644 -11.83 13.59 8.39
CA VAL A 644 -10.61 13.02 8.98
C VAL A 644 -9.41 13.86 8.64
N GLU A 645 -8.60 14.18 9.66
CA GLU A 645 -7.38 14.95 9.50
C GLU A 645 -6.28 14.11 8.81
N ALA A 646 -5.66 14.69 7.78
CA ALA A 646 -4.49 14.20 7.09
C ALA A 646 -3.30 15.13 7.32
N ARG A 647 -2.17 14.58 7.78
CA ARG A 647 -0.94 15.32 8.09
C ARG A 647 0.20 14.92 7.17
N VAL A 648 0.89 15.88 6.57
CA VAL A 648 2.02 15.65 5.65
C VAL A 648 3.30 16.24 6.23
N GLY A 649 4.39 15.46 6.24
CA GLY A 649 5.73 15.85 6.69
C GLY A 649 6.83 15.48 5.70
N PHE A 650 7.97 16.19 5.74
CA PHE A 650 9.04 16.08 4.74
C PHE A 650 10.44 15.98 5.36
N ARG A 651 11.35 15.28 4.69
CA ARG A 651 12.80 15.32 4.93
C ARG A 651 13.56 15.43 3.61
N PHE A 652 14.61 16.24 3.62
CA PHE A 652 15.46 16.52 2.46
C PHE A 652 16.91 16.10 2.74
N SER A 653 17.53 15.29 1.88
CA SER A 653 18.92 14.87 2.05
C SER A 653 19.88 15.92 1.45
N SER A 654 20.28 16.88 2.29
CA SER A 654 21.41 17.84 2.12
C SER A 654 21.29 19.01 3.10
N CYS A 655 20.10 19.22 3.67
CA CYS A 655 19.90 20.14 4.78
C CYS A 655 20.32 19.39 6.05
N SER A 656 21.33 19.88 6.76
CA SER A 656 21.93 19.23 7.95
C SER A 656 20.98 19.13 9.16
N ARG A 657 19.69 19.45 8.99
CA ARG A 657 18.63 19.33 10.01
C ARG A 657 17.35 18.82 9.36
N ILE A 658 16.70 17.88 10.05
CA ILE A 658 15.38 17.38 9.71
C ILE A 658 14.39 18.53 9.91
N VAL A 659 13.72 18.98 8.85
CA VAL A 659 12.68 20.01 8.92
C VAL A 659 11.33 19.35 8.66
N TRP A 660 10.71 18.83 9.72
CA TRP A 660 9.32 18.36 9.65
C TRP A 660 8.39 19.56 9.55
N GLN A 661 7.97 19.93 8.34
CA GLN A 661 6.84 20.84 8.16
C GLN A 661 5.55 20.02 8.13
N THR A 662 4.73 20.16 9.16
CA THR A 662 3.43 19.46 9.23
C THR A 662 2.33 20.36 8.66
N ARG A 663 1.58 19.87 7.68
CA ARG A 663 0.33 20.51 7.25
C ARG A 663 -0.86 19.58 7.43
N ALA A 664 -1.96 20.12 7.90
CA ALA A 664 -3.22 19.41 8.09
C ALA A 664 -4.22 19.77 6.98
N THR A 665 -4.99 18.78 6.53
CA THR A 665 -6.19 18.97 5.71
C THR A 665 -7.25 17.97 6.15
N LEU A 666 -8.51 18.18 5.77
CA LEU A 666 -9.61 17.26 6.06
C LEU A 666 -9.94 16.43 4.82
N LEU A 667 -10.14 15.12 5.02
CA LEU A 667 -10.59 14.17 4.01
C LEU A 667 -11.94 13.58 4.44
N PRO A 668 -12.87 13.32 3.50
CA PRO A 668 -14.11 12.64 3.81
C PRO A 668 -13.86 11.18 4.19
N GLY A 669 -14.52 10.71 5.24
CA GLY A 669 -14.47 9.32 5.70
C GLY A 669 -15.44 8.40 4.95
N ALA A 670 -15.64 7.22 5.52
CA ALA A 670 -16.62 6.24 5.08
C ALA A 670 -18.04 6.81 5.18
N GLU A 671 -18.84 6.60 4.13
CA GLU A 671 -20.24 6.98 4.09
C GLU A 671 -21.09 5.98 4.89
N LEU A 672 -22.10 6.47 5.61
CA LEU A 672 -23.04 5.62 6.33
C LEU A 672 -24.05 4.97 5.38
N ILE A 673 -24.36 3.69 5.63
CA ILE A 673 -25.30 2.92 4.80
C ILE A 673 -26.52 2.59 5.67
N PRO A 674 -27.65 3.31 5.50
CA PRO A 674 -28.80 3.15 6.38
C PRO A 674 -29.50 1.79 6.26
N SER A 675 -29.60 1.25 5.05
CA SER A 675 -30.60 0.22 4.74
C SER A 675 -30.12 -1.22 4.92
N ARG A 676 -28.82 -1.46 5.20
CA ARG A 676 -28.20 -2.81 5.27
C ARG A 676 -28.51 -3.72 4.04
N LEU A 677 -28.79 -3.12 2.88
CA LEU A 677 -29.12 -3.82 1.62
C LEU A 677 -27.87 -4.00 0.74
N GLY A 678 -26.80 -4.62 1.25
CA GLY A 678 -25.62 -4.94 0.43
C GLY A 678 -25.02 -3.74 -0.32
N GLN A 679 -24.76 -2.62 0.37
CA GLN A 679 -24.27 -1.33 -0.17
C GLN A 679 -25.32 -0.44 -0.87
N TRP A 680 -26.56 -0.91 -1.04
CA TRP A 680 -27.68 -0.10 -1.49
C TRP A 680 -28.35 0.62 -0.32
N SER A 681 -28.95 1.77 -0.62
CA SER A 681 -29.86 2.49 0.28
C SER A 681 -31.22 2.66 -0.37
N ILE A 682 -32.24 2.96 0.44
CA ILE A 682 -33.52 3.46 -0.05
C ILE A 682 -33.41 4.98 -0.16
N ASP A 683 -33.80 5.56 -1.28
CA ASP A 683 -33.78 7.00 -1.58
C ASP A 683 -34.32 7.89 -0.44
N LYS A 684 -35.39 7.45 0.23
CA LYS A 684 -36.03 8.17 1.34
C LYS A 684 -35.54 7.82 2.74
N VAL A 685 -34.55 6.92 2.86
CA VAL A 685 -34.00 6.48 4.15
C VAL A 685 -32.59 7.05 4.31
N HIS A 686 -32.40 7.85 5.34
CA HIS A 686 -31.14 8.54 5.62
C HIS A 686 -30.48 8.01 6.89
N ALA A 687 -29.16 8.13 6.96
CA ALA A 687 -28.38 7.87 8.17
C ALA A 687 -27.70 9.16 8.63
N TYR A 688 -27.68 9.38 9.94
CA TYR A 688 -27.07 10.55 10.56
C TYR A 688 -25.89 10.14 11.43
N ASP A 689 -24.74 10.79 11.21
CA ASP A 689 -23.59 10.68 12.09
C ASP A 689 -23.73 11.72 13.22
N TYR A 690 -24.23 11.28 14.37
CA TYR A 690 -24.47 12.14 15.52
C TYR A 690 -23.20 12.49 16.31
N GLU A 691 -22.06 11.86 16.03
CA GLU A 691 -20.77 12.12 16.69
C GLU A 691 -19.95 13.20 15.95
N ALA A 692 -20.19 13.39 14.64
CA ALA A 692 -19.56 14.46 13.85
C ALA A 692 -20.21 15.85 14.04
N GLY A 693 -21.26 15.94 14.87
CA GLY A 693 -22.11 17.11 15.02
C GLY A 693 -21.66 18.09 16.11
N GLU A 694 -21.01 19.17 15.68
CA GLU A 694 -21.37 20.55 16.06
C GLU A 694 -20.90 21.57 14.99
N ASP A 695 -19.85 21.27 14.21
CA ASP A 695 -19.30 22.22 13.20
C ASP A 695 -19.19 21.68 11.74
N ASN A 696 -19.45 20.40 11.46
CA ASN A 696 -19.28 19.82 10.12
C ASN A 696 -20.53 19.07 9.64
N TRP A 697 -21.47 19.81 9.07
CA TRP A 697 -22.75 19.30 8.59
C TRP A 697 -22.59 18.45 7.31
N ARG A 698 -23.14 17.22 7.33
CA ARG A 698 -23.70 16.55 6.15
C ARG A 698 -24.99 15.87 6.56
N ILE A 699 -26.12 16.51 6.26
CA ILE A 699 -27.38 15.78 6.16
C ILE A 699 -27.41 15.24 4.73
N ILE A 700 -27.35 13.92 4.57
CA ILE A 700 -27.69 13.30 3.29
C ILE A 700 -29.21 13.33 3.23
N LEU A 701 -29.77 14.43 2.76
CA LEU A 701 -31.15 14.52 2.32
C LEU A 701 -31.08 14.35 0.80
N ASP A 702 -31.48 13.19 0.28
CA ASP A 702 -31.94 13.11 -1.11
C ASP A 702 -33.28 13.88 -1.08
N PHE A 703 -33.22 15.18 -1.36
CA PHE A 703 -34.43 15.94 -1.68
C PHE A 703 -34.76 15.69 -3.15
N ASP A 704 -36.02 15.32 -3.37
CA ASP A 704 -36.67 15.22 -4.68
C ASP A 704 -36.47 16.50 -5.53
#